data_AF-A0A422QJP3-F1
#
_entry.id   AF-A0A422QJP3-F1
#
_cell.length_a   1.000
_cell.length_b   1.000
_cell.length_c   1.000
_cell.angle_alpha   90.00
_cell.angle_beta   90.00
_cell.angle_gamma   90.00
#
_symmetry.space_group_name_H-M   'P 1'
#
loop_
_entity.id
_entity.type
_entity.pdbx_description
1 polymer ?
#
loop_
_entity_poly.entity_id
_entity_poly.type
_entity_poly.pdbx_seq_one_letter_code
_entity_poly.pdbx_strand_id
1 'polypeptide(L)'
;MTSTIRGGSSVSARDRTPSLHLAKLAELVAKAVPKGDAGIYTMPFMRLEGTTLHLNTRSVISRLLASPSFKPEFEPGDETGFVRDVEMPPIGTAAKLGGRVLPGSEAATTEAIEKLRIAISAELDTLMGNVDFSTLALPSLHKALEILGTSVSERMPELPKTATMLPIQFAAPARKAEERTRDVARVLSAIETIDGRDWLEVLLNGISKKLRKDGQEDEFIDEVVSAIQSQRTKPGSQVRQLLDFLDDEALSRVRLQVTLRLMESVAAQSNRPGMQSYVRRVRECFDKFAGIKAESLPLDVSSIYGIGNNSDFGDHLRKAMFYTCLPAWAEWSVQLFETRTEPTRGFATVREVSYRFRVNGQNPQSGKSAFDTRLDRIHERALATPSPDQNVRKAVAELIFLYLVVPKSINDTEELDLDALATTIAAELKVNPVKTLGILHDRLSKRSKVMDEIADELVSVLQTKSRSLVDVVNRGVDKFTVALDRGIVNWEAVEALTSSKTNILVEAEKGPNSIVWFGHLTISDSPVVPGSIASCSVQTELQERSFAPSGEAEKIMLERDLSSAVLPVRFIPFQWTKETMDWSTDIPNSAAFKAGTGVQVEYDLNTLKLSRKSDTEKARSEQWRAAVLTAFSLVTYVTLWEIVRRTNNALDRPLTMTILRLQHSGKKSSREEDAHDGNTAIYSVSQALEKALSRELPVKLQGLTTMDRTPADGYRWKKRGALHALLGSQPVKFKMPGELQKVALVTYVTRPCDLHPSHADADGFLFVSRTYKAVTENGQATLRFDQMQSRLVDTRKDFKTPQLILEEIRRLEEDGFQHIMLLSHHYGNRHIGRAAERHSPHGTLEFLDDAAKRFPGVFLYTLRRDVFPATRLHRRASNESAFEVVSFKAHQAMYDDIAPDVLRSLMPIYTFATLAVVGEESRPQSGFCTYFFDVEQRASDMQLSETVRQNILGIGAGSGVRQSLVAVLRGIHFMESEKPSDKYNLLPVLDPFDWATPTTTAAAGEVEIMSRRGGRSVLLSVPAVLAHVTKVLHKNVESA
;
A
#
# COMPACT_ATOMS: atom_id res chain seq x y z
N MET A 1 -26.25 40.12 26.46
CA MET A 1 -25.47 40.14 27.70
C MET A 1 -26.27 39.46 28.79
N THR A 2 -25.84 38.27 29.19
CA THR A 2 -26.10 37.63 30.49
C THR A 2 -25.01 36.56 30.63
N SER A 3 -24.24 36.66 31.71
CA SER A 3 -23.00 35.94 31.94
C SER A 3 -23.22 34.45 32.18
N THR A 4 -22.57 33.58 31.43
CA THR A 4 -22.35 32.20 31.83
C THR A 4 -21.13 32.12 32.75
N ILE A 5 -21.39 31.52 33.89
CA ILE A 5 -20.54 31.40 35.07
C ILE A 5 -19.30 30.57 34.74
N ARG A 6 -18.13 31.07 35.17
CA ARG A 6 -16.85 30.36 35.21
C ARG A 6 -17.01 29.08 36.05
N GLY A 7 -17.12 27.93 35.39
CA GLY A 7 -16.93 26.62 35.99
C GLY A 7 -15.44 26.31 36.11
N GLY A 8 -15.01 25.88 37.29
CA GLY A 8 -13.63 25.77 37.72
C GLY A 8 -12.75 24.85 36.88
N SER A 9 -11.46 25.13 36.98
CA SER A 9 -10.34 24.31 36.48
C SER A 9 -10.48 22.84 36.91
N SER A 10 -11.03 21.99 36.03
CA SER A 10 -10.76 20.56 36.09
C SER A 10 -9.30 20.38 35.73
N VAL A 11 -8.51 19.94 36.70
CA VAL A 11 -7.17 19.41 36.48
C VAL A 11 -7.29 18.34 35.39
N SER A 12 -6.77 18.60 34.18
CA SER A 12 -6.64 17.61 33.10
C SER A 12 -5.67 16.54 33.61
N ALA A 13 -6.23 15.55 34.28
CA ALA A 13 -5.54 14.31 34.58
C ALA A 13 -5.44 13.56 33.25
N ARG A 14 -4.25 13.54 32.64
CA ARG A 14 -3.85 12.64 31.53
C ARG A 14 -5.03 12.25 30.62
N ASP A 15 -5.44 13.23 29.83
CA ASP A 15 -6.25 13.17 28.60
C ASP A 15 -6.91 11.82 28.26
N ARG A 16 -8.25 11.81 28.30
CA ARG A 16 -9.08 10.69 27.86
C ARG A 16 -8.64 10.23 26.48
N THR A 17 -8.22 8.98 26.37
CA THR A 17 -7.72 8.42 25.12
C THR A 17 -8.88 7.85 24.30
N PRO A 18 -8.95 8.11 22.98
CA PRO A 18 -9.93 7.47 22.10
C PRO A 18 -9.96 5.95 22.26
N SER A 19 -11.15 5.39 22.46
CA SER A 19 -11.31 3.96 22.75
C SER A 19 -12.64 3.40 22.22
N LEU A 20 -12.75 2.07 22.21
CA LEU A 20 -13.95 1.35 21.80
C LEU A 20 -14.68 0.73 22.98
N HIS A 21 -16.01 0.88 23.03
CA HIS A 21 -16.86 0.17 23.98
C HIS A 21 -17.15 -1.29 23.54
N LEU A 22 -16.08 -2.04 23.29
CA LEU A 22 -16.12 -3.38 22.70
C LEU A 22 -16.83 -4.40 23.60
N ALA A 23 -16.62 -4.34 24.93
CA ALA A 23 -17.28 -5.21 25.90
C ALA A 23 -18.81 -5.17 25.75
N LYS A 24 -19.39 -3.97 25.72
CA LYS A 24 -20.84 -3.80 25.65
C LYS A 24 -21.39 -4.26 24.31
N LEU A 25 -20.68 -3.97 23.22
CA LEU A 25 -21.09 -4.43 21.90
C LEU A 25 -21.09 -5.96 21.83
N ALA A 26 -20.03 -6.63 22.27
CA ALA A 26 -19.95 -8.08 22.28
C ALA A 26 -21.04 -8.73 23.14
N GLU A 27 -21.36 -8.12 24.31
CA GLU A 27 -22.46 -8.56 25.18
C GLU A 27 -23.81 -8.51 24.45
N LEU A 28 -24.11 -7.39 23.79
CA LEU A 28 -25.37 -7.20 23.06
C LEU A 28 -25.45 -8.10 21.82
N VAL A 29 -24.33 -8.31 21.13
CA VAL A 29 -24.24 -9.23 19.98
C VAL A 29 -24.50 -10.66 20.43
N ALA A 30 -23.92 -11.12 21.55
CA ALA A 30 -24.17 -12.45 22.09
C ALA A 30 -25.68 -12.68 22.37
N LYS A 31 -26.37 -11.67 22.92
CA LYS A 31 -27.83 -11.71 23.14
C LYS A 31 -28.64 -11.67 21.84
N ALA A 32 -28.08 -11.13 20.76
CA ALA A 32 -28.73 -11.02 19.45
C ALA A 32 -28.53 -12.26 18.56
N VAL A 33 -27.66 -13.21 18.94
CA VAL A 33 -27.44 -14.45 18.18
C VAL A 33 -28.71 -15.32 18.12
N PRO A 34 -29.36 -15.66 19.25
CA PRO A 34 -30.58 -16.49 19.24
C PRO A 34 -31.73 -15.87 18.43
N LYS A 35 -32.64 -16.72 17.95
CA LYS A 35 -33.86 -16.28 17.23
C LYS A 35 -34.73 -15.38 18.12
N GLY A 36 -35.38 -14.40 17.49
CA GLY A 36 -36.39 -13.53 18.12
C GLY A 36 -37.81 -13.89 17.70
N ASP A 37 -38.78 -13.09 18.15
CA ASP A 37 -40.20 -13.51 18.18
C ASP A 37 -41.04 -13.14 16.94
N ALA A 38 -40.61 -12.20 16.07
CA ALA A 38 -41.41 -11.77 14.90
C ALA A 38 -40.59 -11.23 13.69
N GLY A 39 -41.12 -11.37 12.46
CA GLY A 39 -40.54 -10.78 11.23
C GLY A 39 -39.13 -11.28 10.89
N ILE A 40 -38.23 -10.39 10.42
CA ILE A 40 -36.81 -10.74 10.17
C ILE A 40 -36.10 -11.27 11.44
N TYR A 41 -36.65 -10.99 12.63
CA TYR A 41 -36.08 -11.45 13.89
C TYR A 41 -36.28 -12.96 14.12
N THR A 42 -37.31 -13.59 13.52
CA THR A 42 -37.52 -15.06 13.61
C THR A 42 -36.58 -15.84 12.69
N MET A 43 -35.98 -15.17 11.68
CA MET A 43 -35.03 -15.82 10.80
C MET A 43 -33.82 -16.31 11.60
N PRO A 44 -33.43 -17.59 11.45
CA PRO A 44 -32.23 -18.11 12.09
C PRO A 44 -31.00 -17.32 11.68
N PHE A 45 -30.04 -17.20 12.60
CA PHE A 45 -28.69 -16.79 12.23
C PHE A 45 -28.05 -17.82 11.28
N MET A 46 -28.23 -19.11 11.55
CA MET A 46 -27.64 -20.20 10.77
C MET A 46 -28.70 -21.16 10.22
N ARG A 47 -28.53 -21.57 8.97
CA ARG A 47 -29.35 -22.63 8.36
C ARG A 47 -28.47 -23.56 7.52
N LEU A 48 -28.78 -24.85 7.53
CA LEU A 48 -28.07 -25.85 6.76
C LEU A 48 -28.91 -26.24 5.53
N GLU A 49 -28.34 -26.07 4.34
CA GLU A 49 -28.92 -26.57 3.08
C GLU A 49 -27.99 -27.62 2.49
N GLY A 50 -28.36 -28.90 2.59
CA GLY A 50 -27.47 -30.00 2.25
C GLY A 50 -26.22 -29.97 3.13
N THR A 51 -25.06 -29.73 2.53
CA THR A 51 -23.76 -29.57 3.22
C THR A 51 -23.25 -28.13 3.20
N THR A 52 -24.11 -27.15 2.87
CA THR A 52 -23.76 -25.72 2.91
C THR A 52 -24.39 -25.06 4.13
N LEU A 53 -23.57 -24.48 4.99
CA LEU A 53 -24.00 -23.68 6.14
C LEU A 53 -24.16 -22.21 5.73
N HIS A 54 -25.37 -21.70 5.78
CA HIS A 54 -25.69 -20.32 5.46
C HIS A 54 -25.75 -19.47 6.72
N LEU A 55 -25.01 -18.36 6.73
CA LEU A 55 -24.94 -17.40 7.83
C LEU A 55 -25.69 -16.11 7.44
N ASN A 56 -26.89 -15.93 7.95
CA ASN A 56 -27.70 -14.73 7.76
C ASN A 56 -27.28 -13.66 8.79
N THR A 57 -26.22 -12.93 8.47
CA THR A 57 -25.67 -11.87 9.34
C THR A 57 -26.66 -10.73 9.59
N ARG A 58 -27.57 -10.49 8.63
CA ARG A 58 -28.61 -9.46 8.74
C ARG A 58 -29.57 -9.75 9.88
N SER A 59 -29.92 -11.00 10.14
CA SER A 59 -30.83 -11.39 11.23
C SER A 59 -30.29 -10.95 12.60
N VAL A 60 -29.02 -11.23 12.89
CA VAL A 60 -28.33 -10.85 14.13
C VAL A 60 -28.21 -9.33 14.25
N ILE A 61 -27.78 -8.66 13.18
CA ILE A 61 -27.68 -7.19 13.16
C ILE A 61 -29.05 -6.53 13.37
N SER A 62 -30.12 -7.10 12.81
CA SER A 62 -31.48 -6.60 13.03
C SER A 62 -31.86 -6.70 14.50
N ARG A 63 -31.64 -7.87 15.13
CA ARG A 63 -31.94 -8.10 16.56
C ARG A 63 -31.11 -7.19 17.45
N LEU A 64 -29.83 -6.98 17.11
CA LEU A 64 -28.96 -6.03 17.79
C LEU A 64 -29.53 -4.61 17.76
N LEU A 65 -29.90 -4.10 16.57
CA LEU A 65 -30.47 -2.75 16.41
C LEU A 65 -31.84 -2.57 17.07
N ALA A 66 -32.60 -3.67 17.21
CA ALA A 66 -33.90 -3.69 17.89
C ALA A 66 -33.79 -3.81 19.42
N SER A 67 -32.61 -4.15 19.95
CA SER A 67 -32.38 -4.27 21.38
C SER A 67 -32.69 -2.95 22.09
N PRO A 68 -33.50 -2.94 23.16
CA PRO A 68 -33.79 -1.74 23.94
C PRO A 68 -32.54 -1.06 24.50
N SER A 69 -31.48 -1.84 24.75
CA SER A 69 -30.20 -1.34 25.26
C SER A 69 -29.27 -0.79 24.17
N PHE A 70 -29.46 -1.11 22.90
CA PHE A 70 -28.52 -0.70 21.85
C PHE A 70 -28.50 0.82 21.65
N LYS A 71 -29.68 1.43 21.51
CA LYS A 71 -29.79 2.87 21.23
C LYS A 71 -29.23 3.73 22.38
N PRO A 72 -29.63 3.53 23.65
CA PRO A 72 -29.11 4.34 24.75
C PRO A 72 -27.60 4.25 24.92
N GLU A 73 -27.02 3.05 24.76
CA GLU A 73 -25.59 2.81 24.96
C GLU A 73 -24.72 3.42 23.86
N PHE A 74 -25.22 3.42 22.61
CA PHE A 74 -24.46 3.89 21.44
C PHE A 74 -25.00 5.20 20.84
N GLU A 75 -25.85 5.91 21.57
CA GLU A 75 -26.18 7.31 21.32
C GLU A 75 -24.90 8.15 21.55
N PRO A 76 -24.56 9.10 20.66
CA PRO A 76 -23.42 9.97 20.89
C PRO A 76 -23.62 10.81 22.16
N GLY A 77 -22.67 10.75 23.09
CA GLY A 77 -22.71 11.56 24.32
C GLY A 77 -21.36 11.54 25.04
N ASP A 78 -21.25 12.34 26.11
CA ASP A 78 -19.99 12.48 26.86
C ASP A 78 -19.59 11.16 27.53
N GLU A 79 -20.57 10.38 28.00
CA GLU A 79 -20.38 9.08 28.66
C GLU A 79 -20.95 7.87 27.89
N THR A 80 -21.53 8.09 26.70
CA THR A 80 -22.12 7.05 25.84
C THR A 80 -21.50 7.04 24.43
N GLY A 81 -21.81 6.04 23.61
CA GLY A 81 -21.26 5.89 22.25
C GLY A 81 -20.37 4.67 22.10
N PHE A 82 -20.29 4.11 20.89
CA PHE A 82 -19.40 2.98 20.63
C PHE A 82 -17.94 3.42 20.56
N VAL A 83 -17.67 4.51 19.85
CA VAL A 83 -16.38 5.20 19.83
C VAL A 83 -16.44 6.31 20.88
N ARG A 84 -15.57 6.19 21.89
CA ARG A 84 -15.51 7.04 23.08
C ARG A 84 -14.30 7.97 23.00
N ASP A 85 -14.45 9.17 23.56
CA ASP A 85 -13.37 10.15 23.75
C ASP A 85 -12.56 10.47 22.47
N VAL A 86 -13.24 10.49 21.31
CA VAL A 86 -12.62 10.83 20.03
C VAL A 86 -12.90 12.28 19.66
N GLU A 87 -11.83 13.06 19.51
CA GLU A 87 -11.91 14.38 18.88
C GLU A 87 -11.73 14.26 17.37
N MET A 88 -12.39 15.16 16.63
CA MET A 88 -12.20 15.20 15.17
C MET A 88 -10.80 15.74 14.85
N PRO A 89 -10.00 15.03 14.06
CA PRO A 89 -8.61 15.43 13.78
C PRO A 89 -8.56 16.77 13.04
N PRO A 90 -7.42 17.49 13.05
CA PRO A 90 -7.25 18.75 12.31
C PRO A 90 -7.57 18.65 10.81
N ILE A 91 -7.83 19.80 10.18
CA ILE A 91 -8.12 19.90 8.73
C ILE A 91 -7.01 19.19 7.92
N GLY A 92 -7.43 18.40 6.93
CA GLY A 92 -6.54 17.65 6.05
C GLY A 92 -5.92 16.38 6.65
N THR A 93 -6.25 16.05 7.91
CA THR A 93 -5.64 14.90 8.61
C THR A 93 -6.65 13.83 8.98
N ALA A 94 -6.15 12.62 9.24
CA ALA A 94 -6.95 11.50 9.69
C ALA A 94 -6.48 11.00 11.06
N ALA A 95 -7.43 10.55 11.87
CA ALA A 95 -7.17 9.77 13.07
C ALA A 95 -7.46 8.29 12.78
N LYS A 96 -6.79 7.40 13.49
CA LYS A 96 -7.02 5.96 13.45
C LYS A 96 -7.28 5.45 14.86
N LEU A 97 -8.18 4.49 15.00
CA LEU A 97 -8.49 3.85 16.27
C LEU A 97 -8.86 2.38 16.09
N GLY A 98 -8.67 1.59 17.13
CA GLY A 98 -9.16 0.21 17.23
C GLY A 98 -8.31 -0.70 18.11
N GLY A 99 -7.11 -0.27 18.50
CA GLY A 99 -6.26 -1.04 19.41
C GLY A 99 -6.58 -0.80 20.89
N ARG A 100 -7.36 0.24 21.23
CA ARG A 100 -7.77 0.50 22.63
C ARG A 100 -9.25 0.22 22.88
N VAL A 101 -9.51 -0.54 23.95
CA VAL A 101 -10.85 -0.70 24.53
C VAL A 101 -11.06 0.32 25.65
N LEU A 102 -12.32 0.54 26.04
CA LEU A 102 -12.65 1.45 27.14
C LEU A 102 -11.83 1.07 28.40
N PRO A 103 -11.11 2.01 29.02
CA PRO A 103 -10.25 1.71 30.17
C PRO A 103 -11.01 1.00 31.30
N GLY A 104 -10.44 -0.08 31.84
CA GLY A 104 -11.07 -0.89 32.89
C GLY A 104 -12.11 -1.91 32.39
N SER A 105 -12.37 -1.95 31.08
CA SER A 105 -13.31 -2.92 30.47
C SER A 105 -12.63 -4.17 29.90
N GLU A 106 -11.34 -4.40 30.15
CA GLU A 106 -10.57 -5.50 29.56
C GLU A 106 -11.08 -6.88 30.00
N ALA A 107 -11.39 -7.03 31.29
CA ALA A 107 -11.99 -8.25 31.84
C ALA A 107 -13.41 -8.47 31.30
N ALA A 108 -14.24 -7.42 31.29
CA ALA A 108 -15.59 -7.46 30.74
C ALA A 108 -15.60 -7.78 29.23
N THR A 109 -14.60 -7.27 28.48
CA THR A 109 -14.41 -7.59 27.05
C THR A 109 -14.11 -9.07 26.86
N THR A 110 -13.23 -9.64 27.69
CA THR A 110 -12.93 -11.08 27.67
C THR A 110 -14.19 -11.90 27.92
N GLU A 111 -14.93 -11.59 28.98
CA GLU A 111 -16.15 -12.31 29.35
C GLU A 111 -17.23 -12.21 28.26
N ALA A 112 -17.43 -11.02 27.69
CA ALA A 112 -18.43 -10.78 26.65
C ALA A 112 -18.11 -11.53 25.35
N ILE A 113 -16.84 -11.62 24.96
CA ILE A 113 -16.40 -12.38 23.79
C ILE A 113 -16.59 -13.89 24.01
N GLU A 114 -16.30 -14.39 25.21
CA GLU A 114 -16.58 -15.80 25.55
C GLU A 114 -18.09 -16.11 25.53
N LYS A 115 -18.93 -15.21 26.05
CA LYS A 115 -20.39 -15.35 25.95
C LYS A 115 -20.85 -15.39 24.48
N LEU A 116 -20.26 -14.57 23.62
CA LEU A 116 -20.54 -14.59 22.19
C LEU A 116 -20.15 -15.94 21.56
N ARG A 117 -18.94 -16.45 21.86
CA ARG A 117 -18.48 -17.77 21.39
C ARG A 117 -19.42 -18.88 21.85
N ILE A 118 -19.84 -18.88 23.11
CA ILE A 118 -20.77 -19.88 23.67
C ILE A 118 -22.13 -19.81 22.95
N ALA A 119 -22.68 -18.62 22.73
CA ALA A 119 -23.95 -18.45 22.01
C ALA A 119 -23.88 -18.99 20.57
N ILE A 120 -22.79 -18.70 19.85
CA ILE A 120 -22.55 -19.20 18.49
C ILE A 120 -22.36 -20.73 18.50
N SER A 121 -21.60 -21.26 19.47
CA SER A 121 -21.39 -22.71 19.65
C SER A 121 -22.72 -23.42 19.87
N ALA A 122 -23.60 -22.89 20.70
CA ALA A 122 -24.91 -23.50 20.99
C ALA A 122 -25.82 -23.55 19.75
N GLU A 123 -25.82 -22.51 18.92
CA GLU A 123 -26.54 -22.52 17.62
C GLU A 123 -25.95 -23.57 16.66
N LEU A 124 -24.61 -23.69 16.60
CA LEU A 124 -23.95 -24.74 15.82
C LEU A 124 -24.29 -26.13 16.34
N ASP A 125 -24.28 -26.36 17.65
CA ASP A 125 -24.61 -27.66 18.25
C ASP A 125 -26.07 -28.04 17.97
N THR A 126 -26.97 -27.07 18.01
CA THR A 126 -28.39 -27.29 17.69
C THR A 126 -28.59 -27.63 16.21
N LEU A 127 -27.87 -26.95 15.31
CA LEU A 127 -28.04 -27.12 13.86
C LEU A 127 -27.27 -28.33 13.30
N MET A 128 -26.06 -28.58 13.81
CA MET A 128 -25.11 -29.56 13.31
C MET A 128 -24.96 -30.79 14.22
N GLY A 129 -25.78 -30.94 15.26
CA GLY A 129 -25.61 -32.00 16.28
C GLY A 129 -25.55 -33.43 15.75
N ASN A 130 -26.11 -33.70 14.56
CA ASN A 130 -26.08 -35.00 13.88
C ASN A 130 -25.30 -34.99 12.55
N VAL A 131 -24.60 -33.90 12.23
CA VAL A 131 -23.90 -33.71 10.95
C VAL A 131 -22.41 -33.61 11.23
N ASP A 132 -21.62 -34.44 10.56
CA ASP A 132 -20.17 -34.38 10.65
C ASP A 132 -19.65 -33.09 9.99
N PHE A 133 -18.85 -32.32 10.74
CA PHE A 133 -18.22 -31.10 10.25
C PHE A 133 -17.28 -31.35 9.06
N SER A 134 -16.73 -32.57 8.90
CA SER A 134 -15.92 -32.94 7.74
C SER A 134 -16.67 -32.75 6.41
N THR A 135 -18.01 -32.84 6.42
CA THR A 135 -18.87 -32.69 5.24
C THR A 135 -18.88 -31.27 4.66
N LEU A 136 -18.52 -30.26 5.48
CA LEU A 136 -18.39 -28.86 5.06
C LEU A 136 -17.14 -28.64 4.18
N ALA A 137 -16.18 -29.57 4.19
CA ALA A 137 -14.94 -29.46 3.45
C ALA A 137 -14.97 -30.28 2.16
N LEU A 138 -14.27 -29.80 1.15
CA LEU A 138 -13.90 -30.54 -0.05
C LEU A 138 -12.59 -31.31 0.20
N PRO A 139 -12.41 -32.49 -0.44
CA PRO A 139 -11.28 -33.37 -0.15
C PRO A 139 -9.93 -32.83 -0.63
N SER A 140 -9.93 -31.87 -1.57
CA SER A 140 -8.72 -31.24 -2.13
C SER A 140 -9.04 -29.87 -2.76
N LEU A 141 -8.04 -28.99 -2.85
CA LEU A 141 -8.16 -27.74 -3.62
C LEU A 141 -8.28 -27.99 -5.11
N HIS A 142 -7.67 -29.06 -5.62
CA HIS A 142 -7.88 -29.50 -7.00
C HIS A 142 -9.37 -29.66 -7.30
N LYS A 143 -10.09 -30.41 -6.45
CA LYS A 143 -11.53 -30.63 -6.63
C LYS A 143 -12.34 -29.33 -6.46
N ALA A 144 -11.95 -28.49 -5.51
CA ALA A 144 -12.59 -27.19 -5.32
C ALA A 144 -12.48 -26.30 -6.56
N LEU A 145 -11.30 -26.19 -7.17
CA LEU A 145 -11.11 -25.39 -8.39
C LEU A 145 -11.89 -25.92 -9.60
N GLU A 146 -12.02 -27.25 -9.73
CA GLU A 146 -12.86 -27.86 -10.77
C GLU A 146 -14.33 -27.45 -10.62
N ILE A 147 -14.88 -27.58 -9.40
CA ILE A 147 -16.28 -27.23 -9.10
C ILE A 147 -16.51 -25.72 -9.30
N LEU A 148 -15.61 -24.89 -8.74
CA LEU A 148 -15.69 -23.44 -8.84
C LEU A 148 -15.58 -22.97 -10.30
N GLY A 149 -14.66 -23.55 -11.09
CA GLY A 149 -14.55 -23.26 -12.52
C GLY A 149 -15.84 -23.58 -13.28
N THR A 150 -16.41 -24.76 -13.02
CA THR A 150 -17.68 -25.19 -13.62
C THR A 150 -18.82 -24.23 -13.28
N SER A 151 -18.90 -23.76 -12.03
CA SER A 151 -19.95 -22.83 -11.57
C SER A 151 -19.95 -21.46 -12.28
N VAL A 152 -18.83 -21.10 -12.94
CA VAL A 152 -18.67 -19.84 -13.66
C VAL A 152 -18.35 -20.02 -15.15
N SER A 153 -18.53 -21.23 -15.66
CA SER A 153 -18.25 -21.62 -17.06
C SER A 153 -16.80 -21.35 -17.49
N GLU A 154 -15.83 -21.60 -16.60
CA GLU A 154 -14.39 -21.55 -16.89
C GLU A 154 -13.72 -22.90 -16.63
N ARG A 155 -12.56 -23.11 -17.25
CA ARG A 155 -11.74 -24.30 -16.99
C ARG A 155 -10.91 -24.11 -15.73
N MET A 156 -10.59 -25.23 -15.08
CA MET A 156 -9.60 -25.25 -14.01
C MET A 156 -8.25 -24.68 -14.52
N PRO A 157 -7.55 -23.87 -13.70
CA PRO A 157 -6.19 -23.41 -14.00
C PRO A 157 -5.22 -24.53 -14.38
N GLU A 158 -4.35 -24.27 -15.36
CA GLU A 158 -3.22 -25.14 -15.67
C GLU A 158 -2.15 -25.07 -14.56
N LEU A 159 -1.55 -26.22 -14.24
CA LEU A 159 -0.59 -26.41 -13.14
C LEU A 159 0.77 -26.90 -13.67
N PRO A 160 1.54 -26.04 -14.36
CA PRO A 160 2.89 -26.41 -14.77
C PRO A 160 3.77 -26.67 -13.54
N LYS A 161 4.61 -27.71 -13.64
CA LYS A 161 5.47 -28.20 -12.56
C LYS A 161 6.90 -27.66 -12.62
N THR A 162 7.15 -26.74 -13.55
CA THR A 162 8.50 -26.28 -13.86
C THR A 162 8.53 -24.77 -13.95
N ALA A 163 9.63 -24.20 -13.50
CA ALA A 163 9.98 -22.82 -13.75
C ALA A 163 11.37 -22.78 -14.40
N THR A 164 11.60 -21.80 -15.27
CA THR A 164 12.90 -21.62 -15.91
C THR A 164 13.52 -20.33 -15.37
N MET A 165 14.60 -20.49 -14.61
CA MET A 165 15.33 -19.41 -13.95
C MET A 165 16.53 -19.00 -14.79
N LEU A 166 16.68 -17.71 -15.09
CA LEU A 166 17.87 -17.20 -15.76
C LEU A 166 18.82 -16.54 -14.74
N PRO A 167 20.03 -17.06 -14.54
CA PRO A 167 21.00 -16.43 -13.66
C PRO A 167 21.54 -15.14 -14.30
N ILE A 168 21.47 -14.04 -13.56
CA ILE A 168 21.93 -12.71 -13.97
C ILE A 168 22.95 -12.17 -12.97
N GLN A 169 23.73 -11.18 -13.40
CA GLN A 169 24.70 -10.49 -12.57
C GLN A 169 24.66 -8.99 -12.80
N PHE A 170 25.07 -8.22 -11.79
CA PHE A 170 25.39 -6.81 -11.95
C PHE A 170 26.64 -6.71 -12.82
N ALA A 171 26.48 -6.11 -13.99
CA ALA A 171 27.52 -6.08 -14.99
C ALA A 171 28.34 -4.79 -14.85
N ALA A 172 29.66 -4.91 -15.05
CA ALA A 172 30.57 -3.78 -14.91
C ALA A 172 30.17 -2.59 -15.83
N PRO A 173 30.33 -1.33 -15.38
CA PRO A 173 30.01 -0.15 -16.19
C PRO A 173 30.83 -0.05 -17.49
N ALA A 174 32.09 -0.50 -17.44
CA ALA A 174 33.08 -0.39 -18.51
C ALA A 174 33.04 -1.53 -19.54
N ARG A 175 31.87 -1.80 -20.13
CA ARG A 175 31.66 -2.80 -21.20
C ARG A 175 31.49 -2.20 -22.59
N LYS A 176 31.82 -2.96 -23.65
CA LYS A 176 31.64 -2.57 -25.06
C LYS A 176 30.14 -2.57 -25.45
N ALA A 177 29.76 -1.83 -26.50
CA ALA A 177 28.36 -1.73 -26.93
C ALA A 177 27.74 -3.11 -27.28
N GLU A 178 28.50 -3.98 -27.95
CA GLU A 178 28.07 -5.35 -28.31
C GLU A 178 27.79 -6.25 -27.11
N GLU A 179 28.46 -6.02 -25.98
CA GLU A 179 28.20 -6.76 -24.73
C GLU A 179 26.94 -6.23 -24.04
N ARG A 180 26.64 -4.93 -24.20
CA ARG A 180 25.49 -4.26 -23.61
C ARG A 180 24.17 -4.55 -24.33
N THR A 181 24.20 -4.91 -25.61
CA THR A 181 22.99 -5.32 -26.34
C THR A 181 22.37 -6.60 -25.77
N ARG A 182 23.14 -7.39 -25.00
CA ARG A 182 22.66 -8.59 -24.31
C ARG A 182 22.17 -8.33 -22.88
N ASP A 183 22.18 -7.08 -22.43
CA ASP A 183 21.67 -6.72 -21.10
C ASP A 183 20.16 -7.00 -21.01
N VAL A 184 19.73 -7.60 -19.90
CA VAL A 184 18.32 -7.96 -19.70
C VAL A 184 17.49 -6.81 -19.15
N ALA A 185 18.11 -5.99 -18.31
CA ALA A 185 17.48 -4.89 -17.61
C ALA A 185 18.52 -3.84 -17.17
N ARG A 186 18.01 -2.64 -16.86
CA ARG A 186 18.77 -1.54 -16.27
C ARG A 186 18.03 -0.90 -15.12
N VAL A 187 18.81 -0.50 -14.13
CA VAL A 187 18.39 0.31 -13.00
C VAL A 187 19.20 1.58 -13.07
N LEU A 188 18.50 2.70 -13.20
CA LEU A 188 19.08 4.00 -12.92
C LEU A 188 18.77 4.30 -11.46
N SER A 189 19.74 4.76 -10.69
CA SER A 189 19.52 5.28 -9.35
C SER A 189 20.19 6.64 -9.21
N ALA A 190 19.76 7.45 -8.25
CA ALA A 190 20.47 8.62 -7.79
C ALA A 190 20.79 8.47 -6.32
N ILE A 191 22.02 8.84 -5.94
CA ILE A 191 22.38 9.14 -4.57
C ILE A 191 22.02 10.61 -4.34
N GLU A 192 21.00 10.84 -3.51
CA GLU A 192 20.58 12.19 -3.12
C GLU A 192 21.22 12.53 -1.76
N THR A 193 22.03 13.59 -1.73
CA THR A 193 22.58 14.17 -0.50
C THR A 193 21.85 15.47 -0.19
N ILE A 194 21.03 15.43 0.86
CA ILE A 194 20.17 16.52 1.30
C ILE A 194 20.83 17.21 2.48
N ASP A 195 20.92 18.53 2.40
CA ASP A 195 21.33 19.39 3.51
C ASP A 195 20.44 19.14 4.75
N GLY A 196 21.03 18.77 5.88
CA GLY A 196 20.32 18.42 7.10
C GLY A 196 19.95 19.60 8.01
N ARG A 197 20.12 20.85 7.55
CA ARG A 197 19.61 22.03 8.26
C ARG A 197 18.09 21.94 8.45
N ASP A 198 17.61 22.34 9.63
CA ASP A 198 16.18 22.34 9.93
C ASP A 198 15.46 23.41 9.09
N TRP A 199 14.51 22.99 8.26
CA TRP A 199 13.72 23.89 7.40
C TRP A 199 13.08 25.03 8.18
N LEU A 200 12.63 24.77 9.41
CA LEU A 200 12.03 25.80 10.25
C LEU A 200 13.06 26.84 10.66
N GLU A 201 14.25 26.41 11.09
CA GLU A 201 15.33 27.34 11.47
C GLU A 201 15.79 28.18 10.28
N VAL A 202 15.89 27.58 9.08
CA VAL A 202 16.25 28.31 7.86
C VAL A 202 15.20 29.37 7.53
N LEU A 203 13.90 29.03 7.65
CA LEU A 203 12.80 29.97 7.43
C LEU A 203 12.79 31.10 8.47
N LEU A 204 12.93 30.78 9.75
CA LEU A 204 12.96 31.76 10.85
C LEU A 204 14.12 32.73 10.71
N ASN A 205 15.30 32.25 10.31
CA ASN A 205 16.45 33.08 10.00
C ASN A 205 16.17 34.04 8.82
N GLY A 206 15.48 33.56 7.80
CA GLY A 206 15.03 34.38 6.66
C GLY A 206 14.08 35.50 7.10
N ILE A 207 13.05 35.15 7.87
CA ILE A 207 12.07 36.09 8.43
C ILE A 207 12.78 37.15 9.29
N SER A 208 13.64 36.72 10.21
CA SER A 208 14.41 37.62 11.08
C SER A 208 15.24 38.62 10.29
N LYS A 209 15.96 38.17 9.25
CA LYS A 209 16.76 39.06 8.39
C LYS A 209 15.89 40.07 7.64
N LYS A 210 14.69 39.68 7.20
CA LYS A 210 13.75 40.58 6.54
C LYS A 210 13.25 41.64 7.51
N LEU A 211 12.78 41.24 8.70
CA LEU A 211 12.28 42.17 9.73
C LEU A 211 13.34 43.16 10.20
N ARG A 212 14.60 42.71 10.42
CA ARG A 212 15.72 43.62 10.72
C ARG A 212 15.96 44.64 9.61
N LYS A 213 15.88 44.20 8.34
CA LYS A 213 16.04 45.08 7.18
C LYS A 213 14.89 46.10 7.08
N ASP A 214 13.70 45.74 7.56
CA ASP A 214 12.55 46.63 7.62
C ASP A 214 12.55 47.55 8.85
N GLY A 215 13.56 47.46 9.72
CA GLY A 215 13.75 48.34 10.88
C GLY A 215 13.02 47.91 12.15
N GLN A 216 12.58 46.65 12.25
CA GLN A 216 11.96 46.12 13.47
C GLN A 216 13.00 45.88 14.59
N GLU A 217 12.58 46.05 15.85
CA GLU A 217 13.42 45.85 17.03
C GLU A 217 13.72 44.37 17.30
N ASP A 218 14.91 44.04 17.80
CA ASP A 218 15.32 42.64 18.05
C ASP A 218 14.39 41.94 19.06
N GLU A 219 13.86 42.65 20.07
CA GLU A 219 12.89 42.07 21.03
C GLU A 219 11.62 41.56 20.34
N PHE A 220 11.06 42.35 19.42
CA PHE A 220 9.90 41.95 18.62
C PHE A 220 10.23 40.76 17.70
N ILE A 221 11.42 40.76 17.10
CA ILE A 221 11.86 39.66 16.22
C ILE A 221 11.97 38.36 17.00
N ASP A 222 12.53 38.39 18.21
CA ASP A 222 12.65 37.22 19.07
C ASP A 222 11.27 36.70 19.53
N GLU A 223 10.31 37.59 19.83
CA GLU A 223 8.93 37.23 20.11
C GLU A 223 8.25 36.52 18.92
N VAL A 224 8.39 37.08 17.71
CA VAL A 224 7.86 36.50 16.47
C VAL A 224 8.47 35.12 16.20
N VAL A 225 9.79 34.98 16.33
CA VAL A 225 10.51 33.73 16.10
C VAL A 225 10.05 32.66 17.09
N SER A 226 9.97 33.00 18.38
CA SER A 226 9.50 32.09 19.43
C SER A 226 8.05 31.66 19.20
N ALA A 227 7.18 32.59 18.83
CA ALA A 227 5.77 32.32 18.55
C ALA A 227 5.60 31.39 17.34
N ILE A 228 6.34 31.58 16.24
CA ILE A 228 6.32 30.69 15.07
C ILE A 228 6.92 29.32 15.43
N GLN A 229 8.02 29.28 16.19
CA GLN A 229 8.68 28.03 16.59
C GLN A 229 7.74 27.14 17.42
N SER A 230 6.94 27.74 18.30
CA SER A 230 5.90 27.04 19.08
C SER A 230 4.83 26.37 18.20
N GLN A 231 4.66 26.81 16.94
CA GLN A 231 3.70 26.20 16.02
C GLN A 231 4.16 24.85 15.48
N ARG A 232 5.46 24.52 15.52
CA ARG A 232 6.02 23.26 14.98
C ARG A 232 5.37 22.01 15.59
N THR A 233 5.23 22.00 16.91
CA THR A 233 4.68 20.88 17.67
C THR A 233 3.15 20.95 17.75
N LYS A 234 2.57 22.09 17.37
CA LYS A 234 1.13 22.33 17.45
C LYS A 234 0.37 21.57 16.35
N PRO A 235 -0.57 20.69 16.70
CA PRO A 235 -1.37 19.95 15.74
C PRO A 235 -2.19 20.87 14.82
N GLY A 236 -2.20 20.58 13.52
CA GLY A 236 -2.95 21.35 12.53
C GLY A 236 -2.43 22.76 12.27
N SER A 237 -1.27 23.14 12.82
CA SER A 237 -0.65 24.42 12.50
C SER A 237 -0.22 24.46 11.03
N GLN A 238 -0.30 25.65 10.46
CA GLN A 238 0.11 25.89 9.08
C GLN A 238 1.61 25.63 8.88
N VAL A 239 2.43 25.95 9.89
CA VAL A 239 3.88 25.67 9.89
C VAL A 239 4.17 24.18 9.84
N ARG A 240 3.49 23.35 10.64
CA ARG A 240 3.67 21.90 10.61
C ARG A 240 3.27 21.31 9.25
N GLN A 241 2.14 21.77 8.70
CA GLN A 241 1.70 21.37 7.37
C GLN A 241 2.68 21.78 6.27
N LEU A 242 3.32 22.95 6.39
CA LEU A 242 4.37 23.37 5.46
C LEU A 242 5.59 22.45 5.54
N LEU A 243 6.03 22.09 6.76
CA LEU A 243 7.16 21.17 6.94
C LEU A 243 6.85 19.79 6.33
N ASP A 244 5.66 19.24 6.58
CA ASP A 244 5.21 17.98 5.96
C ASP A 244 5.15 18.11 4.41
N PHE A 245 4.68 19.26 3.90
CA PHE A 245 4.69 19.56 2.46
C PHE A 245 6.12 19.62 1.88
N LEU A 246 7.07 20.23 2.59
CA LEU A 246 8.46 20.32 2.14
C LEU A 246 9.13 18.95 2.11
N ASP A 247 8.88 18.11 3.12
CA ASP A 247 9.45 16.77 3.22
C ASP A 247 8.96 15.86 2.07
N ASP A 248 7.69 15.99 1.66
CA ASP A 248 7.10 15.13 0.61
C ASP A 248 7.21 15.74 -0.80
N GLU A 249 6.80 16.99 -0.99
CA GLU A 249 6.60 17.60 -2.32
C GLU A 249 7.86 18.26 -2.87
N ALA A 250 8.70 18.86 -2.02
CA ALA A 250 9.88 19.59 -2.50
C ALA A 250 10.88 18.66 -3.19
N LEU A 251 11.15 17.51 -2.58
CA LEU A 251 12.00 16.48 -3.14
C LEU A 251 11.37 15.80 -4.36
N SER A 252 10.05 15.61 -4.35
CA SER A 252 9.33 15.09 -5.51
C SER A 252 9.51 16.01 -6.72
N ARG A 253 9.61 17.33 -6.53
CA ARG A 253 9.93 18.28 -7.61
C ARG A 253 11.40 18.28 -8.02
N VAL A 254 12.34 18.07 -7.10
CA VAL A 254 13.75 17.80 -7.47
C VAL A 254 13.81 16.58 -8.39
N ARG A 255 13.14 15.50 -8.03
CA ARG A 255 13.09 14.27 -8.82
C ARG A 255 12.38 14.45 -10.16
N LEU A 256 11.35 15.30 -10.23
CA LEU A 256 10.75 15.69 -11.51
C LEU A 256 11.79 16.36 -12.42
N GLN A 257 12.62 17.28 -11.91
CA GLN A 257 13.70 17.88 -12.71
C GLN A 257 14.70 16.83 -13.20
N VAL A 258 15.06 15.86 -12.35
CA VAL A 258 15.91 14.73 -12.76
C VAL A 258 15.23 13.92 -13.88
N THR A 259 13.92 13.62 -13.78
CA THR A 259 13.20 12.90 -14.86
C THR A 259 13.14 13.67 -16.17
N LEU A 260 12.97 15.00 -16.13
CA LEU A 260 12.98 15.84 -17.33
C LEU A 260 14.35 15.75 -18.02
N ARG A 261 15.44 15.91 -17.27
CA ARG A 261 16.82 15.82 -17.79
C ARG A 261 17.18 14.44 -18.33
N LEU A 262 16.72 13.38 -17.65
CA LEU A 262 16.86 12.00 -18.15
C LEU A 262 16.18 11.87 -19.53
N MET A 263 14.95 12.35 -19.68
CA MET A 263 14.21 12.29 -20.95
C MET A 263 14.84 13.19 -22.02
N GLU A 264 15.33 14.38 -21.69
CA GLU A 264 16.09 15.26 -22.60
C GLU A 264 17.34 14.56 -23.12
N SER A 265 18.04 13.83 -22.26
CA SER A 265 19.23 13.07 -22.64
C SER A 265 18.89 11.89 -23.55
N VAL A 266 17.75 11.22 -23.32
CA VAL A 266 17.22 10.22 -24.27
C VAL A 266 16.94 10.87 -25.63
N ALA A 267 16.22 12.00 -25.64
CA ALA A 267 15.84 12.71 -26.86
C ALA A 267 17.07 13.16 -27.67
N ALA A 268 18.09 13.70 -27.00
CA ALA A 268 19.34 14.13 -27.63
C ALA A 268 20.13 12.98 -28.30
N GLN A 269 19.89 11.74 -27.86
CA GLN A 269 20.54 10.54 -28.41
C GLN A 269 19.66 9.80 -29.42
N SER A 270 18.39 10.19 -29.56
CA SER A 270 17.47 9.63 -30.55
C SER A 270 17.66 10.27 -31.91
N ASN A 271 17.57 9.44 -32.96
CA ASN A 271 17.55 9.91 -34.35
C ASN A 271 16.13 10.15 -34.87
N ARG A 272 15.11 9.99 -34.02
CA ARG A 272 13.69 10.12 -34.39
C ARG A 272 13.16 11.51 -34.02
N PRO A 273 12.77 12.36 -34.98
CA PRO A 273 12.33 13.72 -34.69
C PRO A 273 11.04 13.79 -33.84
N GLY A 274 10.17 12.77 -33.93
CA GLY A 274 8.98 12.67 -33.09
C GLY A 274 9.31 12.41 -31.61
N MET A 275 10.35 11.64 -31.30
CA MET A 275 10.79 11.41 -29.92
C MET A 275 11.37 12.69 -29.31
N GLN A 276 12.18 13.41 -30.09
CA GLN A 276 12.72 14.72 -29.72
C GLN A 276 11.59 15.73 -29.46
N SER A 277 10.60 15.78 -30.35
CA SER A 277 9.43 16.65 -30.22
C SER A 277 8.58 16.30 -29.00
N TYR A 278 8.35 15.01 -28.73
CA TYR A 278 7.59 14.54 -27.57
C TYR A 278 8.20 15.06 -26.26
N VAL A 279 9.50 14.84 -26.06
CA VAL A 279 10.20 15.28 -24.85
C VAL A 279 10.26 16.80 -24.76
N ARG A 280 10.62 17.48 -25.86
CA ARG A 280 10.68 18.94 -25.92
C ARG A 280 9.36 19.58 -25.54
N ARG A 281 8.23 19.08 -26.07
CA ARG A 281 6.90 19.62 -25.78
C ARG A 281 6.51 19.43 -24.31
N VAL A 282 6.89 18.31 -23.69
CA VAL A 282 6.69 18.12 -22.24
C VAL A 282 7.46 19.19 -21.45
N ARG A 283 8.73 19.43 -21.80
CA ARG A 283 9.56 20.45 -21.15
C ARG A 283 9.00 21.86 -21.34
N GLU A 284 8.63 22.21 -22.58
CA GLU A 284 8.03 23.51 -22.91
C GLU A 284 6.71 23.73 -22.15
N CYS A 285 5.83 22.72 -22.03
CA CYS A 285 4.64 22.82 -21.21
C CYS A 285 4.96 23.06 -19.72
N PHE A 286 5.96 22.37 -19.17
CA PHE A 286 6.39 22.60 -17.78
C PHE A 286 6.91 24.02 -17.60
N ASP A 287 7.84 24.47 -18.44
CA ASP A 287 8.47 25.78 -18.29
C ASP A 287 7.45 26.92 -18.45
N LYS A 288 6.51 26.81 -19.41
CA LYS A 288 5.48 27.82 -19.66
C LYS A 288 4.37 27.87 -18.62
N PHE A 289 3.86 26.74 -18.14
CA PHE A 289 2.66 26.72 -17.28
C PHE A 289 2.93 26.33 -15.82
N ALA A 290 4.10 25.77 -15.50
CA ALA A 290 4.47 25.33 -14.15
C ALA A 290 5.81 25.86 -13.63
N GLY A 291 6.61 26.51 -14.49
CA GLY A 291 7.89 27.11 -14.16
C GLY A 291 7.80 28.37 -13.29
N ILE A 292 8.95 29.00 -13.04
CA ILE A 292 9.07 30.21 -12.20
C ILE A 292 8.29 31.39 -12.79
N LYS A 293 8.25 31.48 -14.13
CA LYS A 293 7.52 32.51 -14.88
C LYS A 293 6.24 31.94 -15.52
N ALA A 294 5.59 31.01 -14.82
CA ALA A 294 4.43 30.32 -15.35
C ALA A 294 3.28 31.28 -15.69
N GLU A 295 2.68 31.09 -16.86
CA GLU A 295 1.46 31.74 -17.29
C GLU A 295 0.23 30.97 -16.80
N SER A 296 -0.82 31.70 -16.42
CA SER A 296 -2.08 31.07 -16.02
C SER A 296 -2.84 30.62 -17.26
N LEU A 297 -3.28 29.36 -17.25
CA LEU A 297 -4.13 28.78 -18.28
C LEU A 297 -5.37 28.17 -17.60
N PRO A 298 -6.45 28.93 -17.44
CA PRO A 298 -7.66 28.46 -16.79
C PRO A 298 -8.40 27.45 -17.67
N LEU A 299 -8.60 26.25 -17.14
CA LEU A 299 -9.40 25.19 -17.76
C LEU A 299 -10.83 25.29 -17.23
N ASP A 300 -11.66 26.05 -17.93
CA ASP A 300 -13.07 26.27 -17.58
C ASP A 300 -13.95 25.24 -18.27
N VAL A 301 -14.57 24.39 -17.46
CA VAL A 301 -15.55 23.39 -17.92
C VAL A 301 -16.87 23.52 -17.16
N SER A 302 -17.08 24.66 -16.51
CA SER A 302 -18.18 24.90 -15.56
C SER A 302 -19.56 24.84 -16.19
N SER A 303 -19.68 25.10 -17.50
CA SER A 303 -20.93 25.06 -18.25
C SER A 303 -21.61 23.68 -18.26
N ILE A 304 -20.83 22.60 -18.07
CA ILE A 304 -21.33 21.22 -18.03
C ILE A 304 -21.04 20.54 -16.69
N TYR A 305 -19.83 20.70 -16.16
CA TYR A 305 -19.38 19.97 -14.97
C TYR A 305 -19.39 20.83 -13.70
N GLY A 306 -19.96 22.04 -13.74
CA GLY A 306 -20.06 22.94 -12.59
C GLY A 306 -18.74 23.65 -12.23
N ILE A 307 -18.86 24.76 -11.49
CA ILE A 307 -17.74 25.65 -11.08
C ILE A 307 -16.68 24.88 -10.28
N GLY A 308 -17.11 23.83 -9.58
CA GLY A 308 -16.23 22.91 -8.87
C GLY A 308 -15.24 22.15 -9.75
N ASN A 309 -15.26 22.28 -11.07
CA ASN A 309 -14.29 21.67 -11.97
C ASN A 309 -13.34 22.65 -12.66
N ASN A 310 -13.43 23.93 -12.32
CA ASN A 310 -12.46 24.91 -12.82
C ASN A 310 -11.12 24.70 -12.11
N SER A 311 -10.05 24.68 -12.90
CA SER A 311 -8.68 24.57 -12.41
C SER A 311 -7.70 25.25 -13.35
N ASP A 312 -6.59 25.73 -12.82
CA ASP A 312 -5.47 26.18 -13.65
C ASP A 312 -4.66 24.97 -14.13
N PHE A 313 -4.20 24.98 -15.39
CA PHE A 313 -3.40 23.88 -15.93
C PHE A 313 -2.06 23.70 -15.19
N GLY A 314 -1.46 24.80 -14.74
CA GLY A 314 -0.24 24.82 -13.95
C GLY A 314 -0.37 24.10 -12.60
N ASP A 315 -1.54 24.15 -11.96
CA ASP A 315 -1.80 23.46 -10.68
C ASP A 315 -1.71 21.94 -10.79
N HIS A 316 -1.88 21.41 -12.00
CA HIS A 316 -1.66 19.99 -12.29
C HIS A 316 -0.20 19.74 -12.66
N LEU A 317 0.38 20.55 -13.55
CA LEU A 317 1.77 20.38 -14.03
C LEU A 317 2.84 20.61 -12.96
N ARG A 318 2.57 21.36 -11.89
CA ARG A 318 3.48 21.52 -10.74
C ARG A 318 3.59 20.26 -9.87
N LYS A 319 2.60 19.36 -9.95
CA LYS A 319 2.58 18.12 -9.17
C LYS A 319 3.41 17.06 -9.89
N ALA A 320 4.48 16.60 -9.23
CA ALA A 320 5.40 15.63 -9.80
C ALA A 320 4.66 14.34 -10.27
N MET A 321 3.70 13.86 -9.48
CA MET A 321 2.90 12.67 -9.81
C MET A 321 1.92 12.87 -10.97
N PHE A 322 1.68 14.08 -11.47
CA PHE A 322 0.81 14.31 -12.64
C PHE A 322 1.40 13.69 -13.91
N TYR A 323 2.73 13.70 -14.07
CA TYR A 323 3.44 13.11 -15.21
C TYR A 323 3.28 11.58 -15.29
N THR A 324 2.71 10.94 -14.26
CA THR A 324 2.25 9.55 -14.35
C THR A 324 1.17 9.33 -15.44
N CYS A 325 0.60 10.40 -16.01
CA CYS A 325 -0.27 10.34 -17.17
C CYS A 325 0.46 10.06 -18.51
N LEU A 326 1.80 10.19 -18.57
CA LEU A 326 2.59 9.88 -19.76
C LEU A 326 2.89 8.37 -19.87
N PRO A 327 2.57 7.67 -20.98
CA PRO A 327 2.80 6.23 -21.12
C PRO A 327 4.28 5.85 -21.28
N ALA A 328 5.07 6.68 -21.96
CA ALA A 328 6.50 6.50 -22.18
C ALA A 328 7.29 7.61 -21.48
N TRP A 329 7.70 7.39 -20.22
CA TRP A 329 8.31 8.46 -19.40
C TRP A 329 9.11 7.91 -18.22
N ALA A 330 10.10 8.66 -17.75
CA ALA A 330 10.84 8.34 -16.54
C ALA A 330 9.99 8.53 -15.27
N GLU A 331 10.11 7.62 -14.30
CA GLU A 331 9.43 7.65 -13.00
C GLU A 331 10.43 7.26 -11.91
N TRP A 332 10.30 7.86 -10.72
CA TRP A 332 11.14 7.56 -9.57
C TRP A 332 10.43 6.69 -8.53
N SER A 333 11.22 5.94 -7.77
CA SER A 333 10.81 5.24 -6.55
C SER A 333 11.90 5.38 -5.51
N VAL A 334 11.54 5.81 -4.31
CA VAL A 334 12.48 5.88 -3.17
C VAL A 334 12.83 4.46 -2.73
N GLN A 335 14.11 4.16 -2.57
CA GLN A 335 14.59 2.88 -2.06
C GLN A 335 14.64 2.87 -0.53
N LEU A 336 14.96 1.71 0.04
CA LEU A 336 15.10 1.48 1.48
C LEU A 336 16.26 2.28 2.11
N PHE A 337 17.29 2.62 1.33
CA PHE A 337 18.53 3.22 1.85
C PHE A 337 18.37 4.71 2.15
N GLU A 338 18.46 5.04 3.45
CA GLU A 338 18.62 6.41 3.95
C GLU A 338 19.56 6.37 5.17
N THR A 339 20.55 7.25 5.19
CA THR A 339 21.56 7.34 6.26
C THR A 339 21.78 8.80 6.63
N ARG A 340 21.85 9.09 7.93
CA ARG A 340 22.33 10.39 8.41
C ARG A 340 23.84 10.33 8.51
N THR A 341 24.51 11.23 7.82
CA THR A 341 25.96 11.40 7.91
C THR A 341 26.25 12.71 8.65
N GLU A 342 27.34 12.73 9.41
CA GLU A 342 27.89 13.94 10.02
C GLU A 342 29.10 14.41 9.21
N PRO A 343 28.93 15.12 8.09
CA PRO A 343 30.05 15.84 7.50
C PRO A 343 30.59 16.90 8.47
N THR A 344 31.87 17.25 8.30
CA THR A 344 32.60 18.31 9.04
C THR A 344 31.91 19.69 9.14
N ARG A 345 30.75 19.91 8.51
CA ARG A 345 29.95 21.16 8.50
C ARG A 345 28.47 20.97 8.89
N GLY A 346 28.06 19.88 9.56
CA GLY A 346 26.69 19.68 10.05
C GLY A 346 26.15 18.28 9.76
N PHE A 347 24.83 18.08 9.86
CA PHE A 347 24.17 16.82 9.47
C PHE A 347 23.78 16.86 7.98
N ALA A 348 23.87 15.72 7.29
CA ALA A 348 23.32 15.52 5.95
C ALA A 348 22.55 14.20 5.88
N THR A 349 21.46 14.18 5.11
CA THR A 349 20.72 12.94 4.84
C THR A 349 21.09 12.44 3.45
N VAL A 350 21.69 11.25 3.38
CA VAL A 350 22.04 10.57 2.13
C VAL A 350 21.02 9.47 1.88
N ARG A 351 20.48 9.38 0.67
CA ARG A 351 19.54 8.30 0.31
C ARG A 351 19.65 7.87 -1.14
N GLU A 352 19.15 6.68 -1.43
CA GLU A 352 19.06 6.16 -2.79
C GLU A 352 17.64 6.27 -3.38
N VAL A 353 17.55 6.73 -4.62
CA VAL A 353 16.29 6.83 -5.37
C VAL A 353 16.45 6.12 -6.70
N SER A 354 15.59 5.15 -7.01
CA SER A 354 15.57 4.50 -8.32
C SER A 354 14.77 5.29 -9.34
N TYR A 355 15.20 5.25 -10.59
CA TYR A 355 14.50 5.74 -11.75
C TYR A 355 14.28 4.59 -12.74
N ARG A 356 13.05 4.50 -13.25
CA ARG A 356 12.66 3.55 -14.29
C ARG A 356 12.03 4.31 -15.45
N PHE A 357 12.07 3.73 -16.64
CA PHE A 357 11.25 4.19 -17.74
C PHE A 357 10.00 3.34 -17.84
N ARG A 358 8.84 4.00 -17.82
CA ARG A 358 7.60 3.40 -18.27
C ARG A 358 7.65 3.31 -19.79
N VAL A 359 7.12 2.21 -20.29
CA VAL A 359 6.97 1.92 -21.71
C VAL A 359 5.48 1.64 -21.93
N ASN A 360 4.96 1.90 -23.13
CA ASN A 360 3.53 1.79 -23.47
C ASN A 360 3.03 0.32 -23.48
N GLY A 361 3.11 -0.35 -22.33
CA GLY A 361 2.89 -1.78 -22.18
C GLY A 361 1.42 -2.19 -22.25
N GLN A 362 1.17 -3.47 -22.49
CA GLN A 362 -0.19 -4.01 -22.45
C GLN A 362 -0.71 -4.08 -21.00
N ASN A 363 -1.89 -3.52 -20.76
CA ASN A 363 -2.59 -3.64 -19.51
C ASN A 363 -3.23 -5.05 -19.42
N PRO A 364 -2.90 -5.86 -18.41
CA PRO A 364 -3.39 -7.23 -18.30
C PRO A 364 -4.90 -7.34 -18.06
N GLN A 365 -5.56 -6.28 -17.57
CA GLN A 365 -7.01 -6.27 -17.36
C GLN A 365 -7.79 -5.91 -18.63
N SER A 366 -7.30 -4.98 -19.45
CA SER A 366 -8.00 -4.54 -20.66
C SER A 366 -7.51 -5.25 -21.93
N GLY A 367 -6.31 -5.82 -21.92
CA GLY A 367 -5.62 -6.35 -23.10
C GLY A 367 -5.13 -5.26 -24.08
N LYS A 368 -5.35 -3.97 -23.77
CA LYS A 368 -4.96 -2.83 -24.60
C LYS A 368 -3.65 -2.21 -24.12
N SER A 369 -3.06 -1.31 -24.92
CA SER A 369 -1.90 -0.51 -24.48
C SER A 369 -2.24 0.35 -23.26
N ALA A 370 -1.23 0.78 -22.50
CA ALA A 370 -1.39 1.69 -21.36
C ALA A 370 -1.99 3.04 -21.80
N PHE A 371 -1.60 3.53 -22.99
CA PHE A 371 -2.17 4.71 -23.60
C PHE A 371 -3.66 4.57 -23.90
N ASP A 372 -4.06 3.50 -24.60
CA ASP A 372 -5.48 3.30 -24.95
C ASP A 372 -6.35 3.08 -23.70
N THR A 373 -5.84 2.31 -22.72
CA THR A 373 -6.55 2.08 -21.46
C THR A 373 -6.78 3.40 -20.70
N ARG A 374 -5.80 4.31 -20.76
CA ARG A 374 -5.94 5.64 -20.18
C ARG A 374 -6.98 6.48 -20.90
N LEU A 375 -6.99 6.46 -22.23
CA LEU A 375 -7.99 7.17 -23.03
C LEU A 375 -9.40 6.63 -22.76
N ASP A 376 -9.58 5.32 -22.61
CA ASP A 376 -10.86 4.72 -22.22
C ASP A 376 -11.33 5.21 -20.84
N ARG A 377 -10.43 5.26 -19.84
CA ARG A 377 -10.73 5.77 -18.49
C ARG A 377 -11.11 7.25 -18.49
N ILE A 378 -10.42 8.07 -19.29
CA ILE A 378 -10.75 9.48 -19.45
C ILE A 378 -12.13 9.62 -20.10
N HIS A 379 -12.42 8.84 -21.14
CA HIS A 379 -13.73 8.83 -21.78
C HIS A 379 -14.84 8.43 -20.80
N GLU A 380 -14.65 7.36 -20.03
CA GLU A 380 -15.62 6.92 -19.01
C GLU A 380 -15.88 8.01 -17.96
N ARG A 381 -14.83 8.71 -17.51
CA ARG A 381 -14.94 9.73 -16.45
C ARG A 381 -15.49 11.06 -16.93
N ALA A 382 -15.13 11.50 -18.13
CA ALA A 382 -15.46 12.84 -18.62
C ALA A 382 -16.54 12.85 -19.71
N LEU A 383 -16.61 11.84 -20.57
CA LEU A 383 -17.42 11.90 -21.80
C LEU A 383 -18.65 10.97 -21.78
N ALA A 384 -18.62 9.85 -21.06
CA ALA A 384 -19.68 8.84 -21.14
C ALA A 384 -21.03 9.29 -20.56
N THR A 385 -21.04 9.95 -19.40
CA THR A 385 -22.26 10.50 -18.77
C THR A 385 -21.97 11.86 -18.13
N PRO A 386 -21.83 12.94 -18.92
CA PRO A 386 -21.47 14.27 -18.40
C PRO A 386 -22.50 14.78 -17.37
N SER A 387 -22.02 15.27 -16.23
CA SER A 387 -22.89 15.81 -15.16
C SER A 387 -22.17 16.88 -14.32
N PRO A 388 -22.90 17.88 -13.76
CA PRO A 388 -22.36 18.88 -12.84
C PRO A 388 -21.71 18.31 -11.57
N ASP A 389 -22.08 17.09 -11.17
CA ASP A 389 -21.59 16.47 -9.93
C ASP A 389 -20.29 15.68 -10.13
N GLN A 390 -19.81 15.53 -11.38
CA GLN A 390 -18.59 14.76 -11.67
C GLN A 390 -17.33 15.56 -11.41
N ASN A 391 -16.33 14.97 -10.75
CA ASN A 391 -15.00 15.57 -10.64
C ASN A 391 -14.10 15.15 -11.82
N VAL A 392 -13.97 16.02 -12.81
CA VAL A 392 -13.25 15.80 -14.06
C VAL A 392 -11.94 16.59 -14.17
N ARG A 393 -11.61 17.48 -13.21
CA ARG A 393 -10.43 18.37 -13.27
C ARG A 393 -9.16 17.69 -13.78
N LYS A 394 -8.81 16.56 -13.16
CA LYS A 394 -7.61 15.79 -13.50
C LYS A 394 -7.72 15.13 -14.88
N ALA A 395 -8.86 14.52 -15.20
CA ALA A 395 -9.06 13.85 -16.49
C ALA A 395 -9.00 14.84 -17.67
N VAL A 396 -9.55 16.04 -17.49
CA VAL A 396 -9.48 17.14 -18.45
C VAL A 396 -8.02 17.59 -18.65
N ALA A 397 -7.30 17.88 -17.56
CA ALA A 397 -5.90 18.28 -17.64
C ALA A 397 -5.01 17.19 -18.28
N GLU A 398 -5.23 15.92 -17.96
CA GLU A 398 -4.49 14.79 -18.56
C GLU A 398 -4.75 14.68 -20.06
N LEU A 399 -6.00 14.82 -20.52
CA LEU A 399 -6.34 14.73 -21.94
C LEU A 399 -5.70 15.86 -22.75
N ILE A 400 -5.75 17.10 -22.24
CA ILE A 400 -5.14 18.26 -22.88
C ILE A 400 -3.63 18.09 -22.93
N PHE A 401 -3.00 17.72 -21.81
CA PHE A 401 -1.57 17.53 -21.76
C PHE A 401 -1.10 16.46 -22.75
N LEU A 402 -1.75 15.30 -22.77
CA LEU A 402 -1.47 14.24 -23.75
C LEU A 402 -1.62 14.74 -25.20
N TYR A 403 -2.65 15.53 -25.49
CA TYR A 403 -2.87 16.05 -26.83
C TYR A 403 -1.76 17.01 -27.29
N LEU A 404 -1.29 17.86 -26.38
CA LEU A 404 -0.22 18.83 -26.65
C LEU A 404 1.11 18.12 -26.91
N VAL A 405 1.45 17.11 -26.11
CA VAL A 405 2.79 16.52 -26.14
C VAL A 405 2.95 15.36 -27.13
N VAL A 406 1.91 14.55 -27.36
CA VAL A 406 2.02 13.36 -28.24
C VAL A 406 2.03 13.79 -29.71
N PRO A 407 3.11 13.56 -30.46
CA PRO A 407 3.20 13.95 -31.87
C PRO A 407 2.27 13.11 -32.77
N LYS A 408 2.03 13.59 -33.99
CA LYS A 408 1.23 12.87 -35.00
C LYS A 408 2.04 11.79 -35.73
N SER A 409 3.37 11.88 -35.73
CA SER A 409 4.31 10.98 -36.41
C SER A 409 5.57 10.84 -35.57
N ILE A 410 6.22 9.66 -35.59
CA ILE A 410 7.54 9.46 -35.02
C ILE A 410 8.66 9.97 -35.94
N ASN A 411 8.40 10.01 -37.26
CA ASN A 411 9.40 10.29 -38.29
C ASN A 411 9.45 11.78 -38.68
N ASP A 412 8.33 12.49 -38.48
CA ASP A 412 8.18 13.86 -38.95
C ASP A 412 7.99 14.82 -37.78
N THR A 413 8.65 15.97 -37.86
CA THR A 413 8.47 17.05 -36.88
C THR A 413 7.32 17.95 -37.31
N GLU A 414 6.37 18.15 -36.42
CA GLU A 414 5.39 19.24 -36.52
C GLU A 414 5.83 20.37 -35.60
N GLU A 415 6.16 21.53 -36.16
CA GLU A 415 6.32 22.75 -35.37
C GLU A 415 4.93 23.20 -34.90
N LEU A 416 4.75 23.24 -33.58
CA LEU A 416 3.52 23.69 -32.94
C LEU A 416 3.86 24.83 -32.00
N ASP A 417 3.14 25.94 -32.11
CA ASP A 417 3.07 26.90 -31.02
C ASP A 417 2.16 26.34 -29.93
N LEU A 418 2.78 25.76 -28.90
CA LEU A 418 2.06 25.14 -27.80
C LEU A 418 1.21 26.13 -27.00
N ASP A 419 1.62 27.41 -26.93
CA ASP A 419 0.86 28.40 -26.18
C ASP A 419 -0.41 28.79 -26.93
N ALA A 420 -0.28 29.16 -28.20
CA ALA A 420 -1.43 29.45 -29.05
C ALA A 420 -2.42 28.27 -29.11
N LEU A 421 -1.90 27.04 -29.20
CA LEU A 421 -2.73 25.83 -29.21
C LEU A 421 -3.43 25.58 -27.88
N ALA A 422 -2.72 25.69 -26.75
CA ALA A 422 -3.29 25.48 -25.42
C ALA A 422 -4.34 26.56 -25.09
N THR A 423 -4.08 27.82 -25.43
CA THR A 423 -5.01 28.94 -25.29
C THR A 423 -6.26 28.75 -26.14
N THR A 424 -6.11 28.27 -27.38
CA THR A 424 -7.24 27.93 -28.26
C THR A 424 -8.10 26.81 -27.64
N ILE A 425 -7.47 25.74 -27.15
CA ILE A 425 -8.19 24.63 -26.50
C ILE A 425 -8.93 25.12 -25.25
N ALA A 426 -8.29 25.96 -24.41
CA ALA A 426 -8.93 26.53 -23.22
C ALA A 426 -10.15 27.40 -23.57
N ALA A 427 -10.07 28.20 -24.64
CA ALA A 427 -11.19 28.97 -25.15
C ALA A 427 -12.33 28.08 -25.67
N GLU A 428 -12.01 27.03 -26.43
CA GLU A 428 -12.99 26.05 -26.94
C GLU A 428 -13.64 25.23 -25.81
N LEU A 429 -12.88 24.90 -24.76
CA LEU A 429 -13.40 24.21 -23.57
C LEU A 429 -14.45 25.07 -22.86
N LYS A 430 -14.19 26.36 -22.67
CA LYS A 430 -15.14 27.28 -22.04
C LYS A 430 -16.47 27.33 -22.79
N VAL A 431 -16.44 27.25 -24.12
CA VAL A 431 -17.64 27.31 -24.97
C VAL A 431 -18.39 25.99 -25.00
N ASN A 432 -17.71 24.87 -25.25
CA ASN A 432 -18.36 23.55 -25.34
C ASN A 432 -17.42 22.43 -24.83
N PRO A 433 -17.41 22.17 -23.52
CA PRO A 433 -16.48 21.21 -22.91
C PRO A 433 -16.56 19.81 -23.54
N VAL A 434 -17.77 19.25 -23.67
CA VAL A 434 -17.97 17.87 -24.12
C VAL A 434 -17.50 17.68 -25.57
N LYS A 435 -17.88 18.60 -26.47
CA LYS A 435 -17.47 18.53 -27.88
C LYS A 435 -15.95 18.66 -28.01
N THR A 436 -15.35 19.62 -27.33
CA THR A 436 -13.90 19.87 -27.39
C THR A 436 -13.13 18.66 -26.85
N LEU A 437 -13.51 18.14 -25.68
CA LEU A 437 -12.90 16.94 -25.10
C LEU A 437 -13.10 15.70 -26.01
N GLY A 438 -14.26 15.52 -26.63
CA GLY A 438 -14.51 14.44 -27.59
C GLY A 438 -13.59 14.51 -28.81
N ILE A 439 -13.40 15.70 -29.39
CA ILE A 439 -12.49 15.91 -30.53
C ILE A 439 -11.04 15.60 -30.14
N LEU A 440 -10.59 16.04 -28.96
CA LEU A 440 -9.24 15.75 -28.47
C LEU A 440 -9.03 14.25 -28.26
N HIS A 441 -10.02 13.56 -27.67
CA HIS A 441 -10.00 12.12 -27.45
C HIS A 441 -9.93 11.32 -28.76
N ASP A 442 -10.79 11.63 -29.74
CA ASP A 442 -10.81 10.97 -31.04
C ASP A 442 -9.48 11.15 -31.81
N ARG A 443 -8.91 12.36 -31.73
CA ARG A 443 -7.61 12.67 -32.36
C ARG A 443 -6.46 11.95 -31.68
N LEU A 444 -6.46 11.85 -30.35
CA LEU A 444 -5.45 11.11 -29.59
C LEU A 444 -5.53 9.61 -29.82
N SER A 445 -6.74 9.04 -29.89
CA SER A 445 -6.95 7.62 -30.15
C SER A 445 -6.30 7.18 -31.47
N LYS A 446 -6.27 8.06 -32.49
CA LYS A 446 -5.57 7.82 -33.77
C LYS A 446 -4.03 7.85 -33.67
N ARG A 447 -3.46 8.33 -32.55
CA ARG A 447 -2.01 8.40 -32.30
C ARG A 447 -1.48 7.20 -31.51
N SER A 448 -2.30 6.18 -31.23
CA SER A 448 -1.90 5.00 -30.44
C SER A 448 -0.62 4.34 -30.96
N LYS A 449 -0.54 4.09 -32.27
CA LYS A 449 0.66 3.53 -32.92
C LYS A 449 1.91 4.39 -32.74
N VAL A 450 1.77 5.72 -32.75
CA VAL A 450 2.91 6.63 -32.55
C VAL A 450 3.46 6.49 -31.12
N MET A 451 2.59 6.27 -30.13
CA MET A 451 3.02 6.04 -28.75
C MET A 451 3.77 4.71 -28.59
N ASP A 452 3.38 3.67 -29.33
CA ASP A 452 4.14 2.42 -29.41
C ASP A 452 5.53 2.67 -30.02
N GLU A 453 5.60 3.41 -31.13
CA GLU A 453 6.87 3.76 -31.78
C GLU A 453 7.79 4.63 -30.90
N ILE A 454 7.22 5.55 -30.10
CA ILE A 454 7.97 6.32 -29.08
C ILE A 454 8.53 5.39 -28.01
N ALA A 455 7.74 4.43 -27.52
CA ALA A 455 8.19 3.47 -26.53
C ALA A 455 9.32 2.56 -27.06
N ASP A 456 9.21 2.11 -28.32
CA ASP A 456 10.24 1.30 -28.97
C ASP A 456 11.54 2.10 -29.17
N GLU A 457 11.45 3.37 -29.59
CA GLU A 457 12.62 4.25 -29.73
C GLU A 457 13.30 4.51 -28.38
N LEU A 458 12.51 4.76 -27.32
CA LEU A 458 13.03 4.90 -25.95
C LEU A 458 13.82 3.65 -25.54
N VAL A 459 13.29 2.45 -25.77
CA VAL A 459 13.99 1.19 -25.47
C VAL A 459 15.27 1.06 -26.30
N SER A 460 15.24 1.40 -27.59
CA SER A 460 16.40 1.36 -28.50
C SER A 460 17.54 2.29 -28.07
N VAL A 461 17.21 3.55 -27.71
CA VAL A 461 18.19 4.52 -27.20
C VAL A 461 18.81 4.00 -25.91
N LEU A 462 17.98 3.50 -24.99
CA LEU A 462 18.48 2.91 -23.76
C LEU A 462 19.43 1.76 -24.08
N GLN A 463 19.03 0.74 -24.84
CA GLN A 463 19.90 -0.39 -25.22
C GLN A 463 21.29 0.03 -25.73
N THR A 464 21.35 1.06 -26.57
CA THR A 464 22.56 1.41 -27.33
C THR A 464 23.43 2.52 -26.73
N LYS A 465 22.88 3.43 -25.89
CA LYS A 465 23.56 4.69 -25.51
C LYS A 465 23.52 5.07 -24.01
N SER A 466 23.08 4.20 -23.10
CA SER A 466 22.82 4.61 -21.71
C SER A 466 24.01 5.16 -20.90
N ARG A 467 25.25 4.67 -21.06
CA ARG A 467 26.39 5.25 -20.31
C ARG A 467 26.63 6.72 -20.65
N SER A 468 26.44 7.11 -21.92
CA SER A 468 26.48 8.53 -22.30
C SER A 468 25.30 9.32 -21.72
N LEU A 469 24.17 8.67 -21.40
CA LEU A 469 23.03 9.33 -20.79
C LEU A 469 23.34 9.77 -19.35
N VAL A 470 23.88 8.88 -18.51
CA VAL A 470 24.26 9.24 -17.13
C VAL A 470 25.39 10.27 -17.11
N ASP A 471 26.42 10.10 -17.94
CA ASP A 471 27.53 11.06 -18.02
C ASP A 471 27.05 12.45 -18.44
N VAL A 472 26.12 12.55 -19.40
CA VAL A 472 25.54 13.83 -19.85
C VAL A 472 24.71 14.48 -18.75
N VAL A 473 23.89 13.71 -18.03
CA VAL A 473 23.06 14.27 -16.95
C VAL A 473 23.91 14.70 -15.76
N ASN A 474 24.86 13.87 -15.32
CA ASN A 474 25.75 14.22 -14.20
C ASN A 474 26.63 15.44 -14.52
N ARG A 475 27.12 15.59 -15.77
CA ARG A 475 27.84 16.82 -16.17
C ARG A 475 26.99 18.09 -16.08
N GLY A 476 25.66 17.98 -16.11
CA GLY A 476 24.75 19.09 -15.94
C GLY A 476 24.19 19.25 -14.52
N VAL A 477 24.31 18.23 -13.67
CA VAL A 477 23.65 18.14 -12.35
C VAL A 477 24.67 17.76 -11.29
N ASP A 478 25.17 18.75 -10.56
CA ASP A 478 25.86 18.50 -9.29
C ASP A 478 25.00 18.88 -8.09
N LYS A 479 24.10 19.86 -8.24
CA LYS A 479 23.39 20.47 -7.09
C LYS A 479 22.13 21.23 -7.51
N PHE A 480 21.01 20.90 -6.87
CA PHE A 480 19.78 21.70 -6.92
C PHE A 480 19.63 22.54 -5.65
N THR A 481 19.11 23.74 -5.81
CA THR A 481 18.63 24.59 -4.73
C THR A 481 17.11 24.48 -4.66
N VAL A 482 16.59 24.00 -3.54
CA VAL A 482 15.18 24.07 -3.19
C VAL A 482 14.96 25.38 -2.45
N ALA A 483 14.19 26.29 -3.03
CA ALA A 483 13.98 27.62 -2.49
C ALA A 483 12.50 27.91 -2.26
N LEU A 484 12.19 28.51 -1.12
CA LEU A 484 10.89 29.11 -0.82
C LEU A 484 10.94 30.60 -1.11
N ASP A 485 10.02 31.08 -1.93
CA ASP A 485 9.83 32.51 -2.21
C ASP A 485 9.29 33.25 -0.98
N ARG A 486 9.74 34.49 -0.78
CA ARG A 486 9.31 35.36 0.33
C ARG A 486 7.80 35.63 0.35
N GLY A 487 7.12 35.51 -0.78
CA GLY A 487 5.67 35.66 -0.89
C GLY A 487 4.88 34.53 -0.25
N ILE A 488 5.52 33.41 0.16
CA ILE A 488 4.83 32.37 0.94
C ILE A 488 4.43 32.87 2.32
N VAL A 489 5.17 33.85 2.86
CA VAL A 489 4.92 34.45 4.17
C VAL A 489 3.90 35.57 4.02
N ASN A 490 2.84 35.52 4.84
CA ASN A 490 1.92 36.63 5.00
C ASN A 490 2.54 37.65 5.96
N TRP A 491 3.24 38.64 5.39
CA TRP A 491 3.99 39.65 6.15
C TRP A 491 3.08 40.49 7.05
N GLU A 492 1.86 40.82 6.62
CA GLU A 492 0.89 41.55 7.44
C GLU A 492 0.53 40.73 8.71
N ALA A 493 0.36 39.42 8.57
CA ALA A 493 0.07 38.54 9.70
C ALA A 493 1.27 38.35 10.64
N VAL A 494 2.49 38.41 10.11
CA VAL A 494 3.73 38.36 10.90
C VAL A 494 3.95 39.66 11.68
N GLU A 495 3.70 40.81 11.05
CA GLU A 495 3.82 42.12 11.70
C GLU A 495 2.72 42.33 12.77
N ALA A 496 1.54 41.75 12.58
CA ALA A 496 0.44 41.77 13.54
C ALA A 496 0.44 40.59 14.54
N LEU A 497 1.53 39.82 14.62
CA LEU A 497 1.58 38.57 15.35
C LEU A 497 1.52 38.78 16.87
N THR A 498 0.32 38.67 17.43
CA THR A 498 0.06 38.76 18.88
C THR A 498 -0.19 37.40 19.54
N SER A 499 -0.21 36.32 18.75
CA SER A 499 -0.54 34.97 19.23
C SER A 499 0.10 33.88 18.37
N SER A 500 0.50 32.76 18.99
CA SER A 500 0.90 31.51 18.32
C SER A 500 -0.23 30.79 17.58
N LYS A 501 -1.41 31.41 17.47
CA LYS A 501 -2.55 30.93 16.67
C LYS A 501 -2.65 31.57 15.29
N THR A 502 -1.92 32.65 15.04
CA THR A 502 -1.97 33.37 13.76
C THR A 502 -1.32 32.55 12.65
N ASN A 503 -2.02 32.40 11.53
CA ASN A 503 -1.50 31.77 10.33
C ASN A 503 -0.59 32.77 9.60
N ILE A 504 0.67 32.40 9.45
CA ILE A 504 1.74 33.28 8.94
C ILE A 504 2.10 33.00 7.48
N LEU A 505 1.46 32.03 6.83
CA LEU A 505 1.68 31.66 5.43
C LEU A 505 0.43 31.96 4.60
N VAL A 506 0.61 32.06 3.29
CA VAL A 506 -0.50 32.18 2.32
C VAL A 506 -1.43 30.97 2.37
N GLU A 507 -2.73 31.23 2.20
CA GLU A 507 -3.80 30.23 2.24
C GLU A 507 -4.49 30.11 0.88
N ALA A 508 -5.00 28.91 0.59
CA ALA A 508 -5.83 28.69 -0.58
C ALA A 508 -7.26 29.18 -0.33
N GLU A 509 -7.86 29.87 -1.30
CA GLU A 509 -9.28 30.27 -1.21
C GLU A 509 -10.21 29.06 -1.09
N LYS A 510 -9.86 27.94 -1.75
CA LYS A 510 -10.58 26.65 -1.67
C LYS A 510 -9.61 25.47 -1.79
N GLY A 511 -9.72 24.50 -0.90
CA GLY A 511 -8.93 23.27 -0.92
C GLY A 511 -7.71 23.32 0.02
N PRO A 512 -6.76 22.37 -0.10
CA PRO A 512 -5.56 22.34 0.73
C PRO A 512 -4.60 23.47 0.36
N ASN A 513 -3.95 24.07 1.37
CA ASN A 513 -2.99 25.16 1.19
C ASN A 513 -1.78 24.80 0.31
N SER A 514 -1.46 23.50 0.21
CA SER A 514 -0.38 23.00 -0.65
C SER A 514 -0.52 23.43 -2.11
N ILE A 515 -1.75 23.65 -2.60
CA ILE A 515 -2.00 24.14 -3.97
C ILE A 515 -1.31 25.50 -4.20
N VAL A 516 -1.48 26.44 -3.27
CA VAL A 516 -0.87 27.77 -3.37
C VAL A 516 0.62 27.69 -3.06
N TRP A 517 1.03 26.88 -2.09
CA TRP A 517 2.45 26.72 -1.73
C TRP A 517 3.31 26.19 -2.88
N PHE A 518 2.77 25.39 -3.79
CA PHE A 518 3.49 25.00 -5.02
C PHE A 518 3.95 26.19 -5.86
N GLY A 519 3.19 27.30 -5.87
CA GLY A 519 3.55 28.53 -6.57
C GLY A 519 4.74 29.27 -5.95
N HIS A 520 5.01 29.04 -4.66
CA HIS A 520 6.11 29.67 -3.93
C HIS A 520 7.33 28.75 -3.76
N LEU A 521 7.24 27.50 -4.19
CA LEU A 521 8.35 26.56 -4.15
C LEU A 521 9.07 26.57 -5.51
N THR A 522 10.38 26.78 -5.49
CA THR A 522 11.22 26.81 -6.70
C THR A 522 12.36 25.79 -6.59
N ILE A 523 12.58 25.03 -7.65
CA ILE A 523 13.75 24.17 -7.82
C ILE A 523 14.64 24.81 -8.89
N SER A 524 15.87 25.15 -8.54
CA SER A 524 16.81 25.80 -9.44
C SER A 524 18.16 25.10 -9.43
N ASP A 525 18.88 25.16 -10.54
CA ASP A 525 20.31 24.82 -10.66
C ASP A 525 21.22 25.96 -10.17
N SER A 526 20.67 27.15 -9.99
CA SER A 526 21.41 28.30 -9.46
C SER A 526 21.59 28.16 -7.94
N PRO A 527 22.79 28.44 -7.40
CA PRO A 527 23.04 28.35 -5.96
C PRO A 527 22.28 29.43 -5.16
N VAL A 528 21.88 30.53 -5.82
CA VAL A 528 21.12 31.62 -5.24
C VAL A 528 19.87 31.83 -6.09
N VAL A 529 18.70 31.74 -5.45
CA VAL A 529 17.40 32.04 -6.07
C VAL A 529 16.95 33.42 -5.57
N PRO A 530 16.90 34.46 -6.44
CA PRO A 530 16.45 35.78 -6.05
C PRO A 530 15.04 35.76 -5.46
N GLY A 531 14.80 36.54 -4.41
CA GLY A 531 13.49 36.61 -3.74
C GLY A 531 13.22 35.48 -2.74
N SER A 532 14.12 34.49 -2.61
CA SER A 532 13.94 33.41 -1.64
C SER A 532 14.09 33.87 -0.19
N ILE A 533 13.27 33.31 0.69
CA ILE A 533 13.32 33.50 2.16
C ILE A 533 14.03 32.35 2.87
N ALA A 534 13.92 31.13 2.31
CA ALA A 534 14.57 29.93 2.80
C ALA A 534 15.07 29.10 1.64
N SER A 535 16.21 28.42 1.80
CA SER A 535 16.69 27.47 0.80
C SER A 535 17.54 26.36 1.42
N CYS A 536 17.44 25.17 0.82
CA CYS A 536 18.31 24.04 1.10
C CYS A 536 18.92 23.53 -0.21
N SER A 537 20.06 22.86 -0.12
CA SER A 537 20.66 22.22 -1.27
C SER A 537 20.44 20.71 -1.27
N VAL A 538 20.16 20.17 -2.46
CA VAL A 538 20.07 18.75 -2.73
C VAL A 538 21.06 18.42 -3.83
N GLN A 539 22.11 17.68 -3.51
CA GLN A 539 23.03 17.12 -4.48
C GLN A 539 22.50 15.78 -4.96
N THR A 540 22.56 15.51 -6.26
CA THR A 540 22.08 14.26 -6.85
C THR A 540 23.14 13.70 -7.77
N GLU A 541 23.58 12.48 -7.53
CA GLU A 541 24.55 11.78 -8.36
C GLU A 541 23.89 10.55 -8.98
N LEU A 542 23.70 10.53 -10.30
CA LEU A 542 23.09 9.38 -10.97
C LEU A 542 24.10 8.26 -11.17
N GLN A 543 23.62 7.03 -10.98
CA GLN A 543 24.32 5.78 -11.21
C GLN A 543 23.50 4.92 -12.16
N GLU A 544 24.20 4.14 -13.00
CA GLU A 544 23.57 3.15 -13.86
C GLU A 544 24.09 1.76 -13.49
N ARG A 545 23.15 0.85 -13.24
CA ARG A 545 23.44 -0.57 -13.03
C ARG A 545 22.78 -1.39 -14.12
N SER A 546 23.61 -2.10 -14.90
CA SER A 546 23.14 -3.00 -15.95
C SER A 546 23.15 -4.45 -15.47
N PHE A 547 22.16 -5.22 -15.90
CA PHE A 547 22.06 -6.64 -15.60
C PHE A 547 22.31 -7.45 -16.86
N ALA A 548 23.27 -8.36 -16.80
CA ALA A 548 23.60 -9.25 -17.91
C ALA A 548 23.37 -10.72 -17.52
N PRO A 549 23.03 -11.59 -18.48
CA PRO A 549 23.06 -13.03 -18.26
C PRO A 549 24.44 -13.46 -17.77
N SER A 550 24.47 -14.28 -16.72
CA SER A 550 25.71 -14.78 -16.11
C SER A 550 25.93 -16.28 -16.32
N GLY A 551 24.93 -16.99 -16.86
CA GLY A 551 24.96 -18.41 -17.14
C GLY A 551 23.76 -18.84 -17.97
N GLU A 552 23.63 -20.15 -18.19
CA GLU A 552 22.50 -20.74 -18.91
C GLU A 552 21.22 -20.78 -18.05
N ALA A 553 20.07 -20.81 -18.71
CA ALA A 553 18.79 -20.94 -18.04
C ALA A 553 18.67 -22.31 -17.37
N GLU A 554 18.34 -22.32 -16.08
CA GLU A 554 18.13 -23.54 -15.30
C GLU A 554 16.65 -23.85 -15.18
N LYS A 555 16.26 -25.07 -15.54
CA LYS A 555 14.89 -25.55 -15.34
C LYS A 555 14.77 -26.21 -13.97
N ILE A 556 13.99 -25.60 -13.10
CA ILE A 556 13.74 -26.10 -11.75
C ILE A 556 12.34 -26.74 -11.65
N MET A 557 12.25 -27.81 -10.85
CA MET A 557 10.99 -28.47 -10.52
C MET A 557 10.35 -27.78 -9.32
N LEU A 558 9.15 -27.26 -9.53
CA LEU A 558 8.32 -26.56 -8.54
C LEU A 558 6.87 -26.97 -8.77
N GLU A 559 6.30 -27.74 -7.86
CA GLU A 559 4.93 -28.26 -7.97
C GLU A 559 4.07 -27.70 -6.83
N ARG A 560 2.92 -27.11 -7.16
CA ARG A 560 1.93 -26.73 -6.15
C ARG A 560 1.25 -27.98 -5.60
N ASP A 561 1.26 -28.14 -4.30
CA ASP A 561 0.50 -29.18 -3.62
C ASP A 561 -0.93 -28.69 -3.38
N LEU A 562 -1.88 -29.35 -4.04
CA LEU A 562 -3.31 -29.05 -3.93
C LEU A 562 -4.08 -30.14 -3.16
N SER A 563 -3.38 -31.02 -2.44
CA SER A 563 -3.96 -32.18 -1.78
C SER A 563 -4.71 -31.86 -0.48
N SER A 564 -4.44 -30.70 0.14
CA SER A 564 -5.10 -30.27 1.37
C SER A 564 -6.61 -30.16 1.20
N ALA A 565 -7.36 -30.56 2.24
CA ALA A 565 -8.79 -30.31 2.29
C ALA A 565 -9.07 -28.80 2.23
N VAL A 566 -10.23 -28.43 1.72
CA VAL A 566 -10.63 -27.02 1.58
C VAL A 566 -11.98 -26.80 2.22
N LEU A 567 -12.07 -25.83 3.12
CA LEU A 567 -13.32 -25.22 3.55
C LEU A 567 -13.63 -24.03 2.61
N PRO A 568 -14.54 -24.18 1.64
CA PRO A 568 -14.96 -23.06 0.79
C PRO A 568 -15.89 -22.13 1.57
N VAL A 569 -15.56 -20.85 1.59
CA VAL A 569 -16.36 -19.78 2.20
C VAL A 569 -16.72 -18.78 1.13
N ARG A 570 -18.02 -18.48 0.98
CA ARG A 570 -18.52 -17.55 -0.03
C ARG A 570 -19.26 -16.39 0.63
N PHE A 571 -18.79 -15.17 0.40
CA PHE A 571 -19.49 -13.95 0.79
C PHE A 571 -20.36 -13.49 -0.38
N ILE A 572 -21.66 -13.31 -0.13
CA ILE A 572 -22.64 -12.98 -1.16
C ILE A 572 -23.60 -11.88 -0.70
N PRO A 573 -23.83 -10.84 -1.53
CA PRO A 573 -24.83 -9.81 -1.25
C PRO A 573 -26.24 -10.40 -1.29
N PHE A 574 -27.02 -10.04 -0.28
CA PHE A 574 -28.44 -10.33 -0.18
C PHE A 574 -29.21 -9.04 0.16
N GLN A 575 -30.50 -9.03 -0.18
CA GLN A 575 -31.40 -7.93 0.12
C GLN A 575 -32.62 -8.42 0.89
N TRP A 576 -33.08 -7.59 1.82
CA TRP A 576 -34.31 -7.80 2.56
C TRP A 576 -35.44 -7.00 1.92
N THR A 577 -36.45 -7.70 1.43
CA THR A 577 -37.67 -7.09 0.87
C THR A 577 -38.77 -7.12 1.93
N LYS A 578 -39.16 -5.95 2.43
CA LYS A 578 -40.11 -5.84 3.55
C LYS A 578 -41.52 -6.31 3.18
N GLU A 579 -41.94 -6.03 1.95
CA GLU A 579 -43.27 -6.31 1.43
C GLU A 579 -43.54 -7.80 1.35
N THR A 580 -42.54 -8.57 0.89
CA THR A 580 -42.62 -10.03 0.75
C THR A 580 -42.02 -10.78 1.93
N MET A 581 -41.43 -10.07 2.90
CA MET A 581 -40.62 -10.65 3.98
C MET A 581 -39.56 -11.64 3.46
N ASP A 582 -38.94 -11.30 2.33
CA ASP A 582 -38.01 -12.18 1.62
C ASP A 582 -36.55 -11.76 1.83
N TRP A 583 -35.68 -12.76 1.99
CA TRP A 583 -34.24 -12.61 2.07
C TRP A 583 -33.61 -13.36 0.90
N SER A 584 -33.28 -12.63 -0.16
CA SER A 584 -32.84 -13.19 -1.43
C SER A 584 -31.56 -12.57 -1.96
N THR A 585 -30.90 -13.29 -2.86
CA THR A 585 -29.61 -12.88 -3.44
C THR A 585 -29.74 -11.60 -4.24
N ASP A 586 -28.83 -10.67 -4.01
CA ASP A 586 -28.79 -9.36 -4.67
C ASP A 586 -27.67 -9.30 -5.73
N ILE A 587 -27.50 -10.37 -6.51
CA ILE A 587 -26.54 -10.44 -7.62
C ILE A 587 -27.14 -11.17 -8.83
N PRO A 588 -26.67 -10.91 -10.07
CA PRO A 588 -27.31 -11.45 -11.27
C PRO A 588 -27.13 -12.96 -11.40
N ASN A 589 -25.99 -13.50 -10.96
CA ASN A 589 -25.69 -14.94 -10.98
C ASN A 589 -25.42 -15.44 -9.55
N SER A 590 -26.45 -15.92 -8.89
CA SER A 590 -26.38 -16.52 -7.56
C SER A 590 -25.59 -17.84 -7.52
N ALA A 591 -25.32 -18.48 -8.66
CA ALA A 591 -24.52 -19.70 -8.74
C ALA A 591 -23.00 -19.45 -8.85
N ALA A 592 -22.58 -18.21 -9.14
CA ALA A 592 -21.17 -17.90 -9.39
C ALA A 592 -20.28 -18.28 -8.20
N PHE A 593 -19.29 -19.16 -8.39
CA PHE A 593 -18.41 -19.66 -7.35
C PHE A 593 -19.11 -20.42 -6.22
N LYS A 594 -20.26 -21.05 -6.50
CA LYS A 594 -20.92 -21.97 -5.54
C LYS A 594 -20.19 -23.32 -5.55
N ALA A 595 -19.63 -23.72 -4.39
CA ALA A 595 -18.92 -24.98 -4.23
C ALA A 595 -19.84 -26.19 -3.93
N GLY A 596 -21.11 -25.95 -3.59
CA GLY A 596 -22.09 -26.99 -3.21
C GLY A 596 -21.94 -27.51 -1.77
N THR A 597 -20.83 -27.19 -1.10
CA THR A 597 -20.58 -27.44 0.32
C THR A 597 -19.89 -26.21 0.94
N GLY A 598 -19.74 -26.17 2.26
CA GLY A 598 -18.97 -25.17 3.00
C GLY A 598 -19.84 -24.10 3.64
N VAL A 599 -19.37 -22.85 3.64
CA VAL A 599 -20.04 -21.74 4.36
C VAL A 599 -20.43 -20.63 3.38
N GLN A 600 -21.68 -20.18 3.46
CA GLN A 600 -22.16 -19.00 2.72
C GLN A 600 -22.47 -17.87 3.70
N VAL A 601 -21.68 -16.80 3.67
CA VAL A 601 -21.91 -15.58 4.46
C VAL A 601 -22.81 -14.64 3.66
N GLU A 602 -24.06 -14.51 4.10
CA GLU A 602 -25.07 -13.67 3.48
C GLU A 602 -25.06 -12.30 4.18
N TYR A 603 -24.83 -11.23 3.41
CA TYR A 603 -24.70 -9.88 3.97
C TYR A 603 -25.54 -8.85 3.20
N ASP A 604 -26.07 -7.88 3.95
CA ASP A 604 -26.84 -6.75 3.43
C ASP A 604 -25.90 -5.54 3.26
N LEU A 605 -25.76 -5.03 2.03
CA LEU A 605 -24.94 -3.85 1.79
C LEU A 605 -25.53 -2.60 2.46
N ASN A 606 -26.85 -2.53 2.64
CA ASN A 606 -27.51 -1.34 3.18
C ASN A 606 -27.28 -1.16 4.68
N THR A 607 -27.02 -2.24 5.43
CA THR A 607 -26.67 -2.13 6.86
C THR A 607 -25.24 -1.64 7.10
N LEU A 608 -24.36 -1.79 6.11
CA LEU A 608 -22.94 -1.42 6.19
C LEU A 608 -22.64 -0.04 5.58
N LYS A 609 -23.57 0.51 4.81
CA LYS A 609 -23.48 1.86 4.22
C LYS A 609 -23.61 2.94 5.28
N LEU A 610 -22.90 4.06 5.10
CA LEU A 610 -23.18 5.27 5.86
C LEU A 610 -24.29 6.05 5.14
N SER A 611 -25.45 6.19 5.78
CA SER A 611 -26.56 6.96 5.22
C SER A 611 -26.20 8.46 5.19
N ARG A 612 -26.44 9.13 4.07
CA ARG A 612 -26.40 10.61 4.01
C ARG A 612 -27.57 11.16 4.81
N LYS A 613 -27.30 11.77 5.96
CA LYS A 613 -28.30 12.37 6.85
C LYS A 613 -27.95 13.82 7.18
N SER A 614 -28.91 14.56 7.73
CA SER A 614 -28.69 15.91 8.26
C SER A 614 -27.59 15.92 9.34
N ASP A 615 -26.97 17.07 9.59
CA ASP A 615 -25.83 17.18 10.51
C ASP A 615 -26.14 16.67 11.93
N THR A 616 -27.38 16.80 12.41
CA THR A 616 -27.82 16.31 13.73
C THR A 616 -27.94 14.79 13.79
N GLU A 617 -28.35 14.13 12.71
CA GLU A 617 -28.45 12.66 12.65
C GLU A 617 -27.13 11.98 12.26
N LYS A 618 -26.17 12.77 11.76
CA LYS A 618 -24.89 12.26 11.26
C LYS A 618 -24.07 11.58 12.35
N ALA A 619 -23.88 12.21 13.51
CA ALA A 619 -23.07 11.63 14.60
C ALA A 619 -23.64 10.29 15.09
N ARG A 620 -24.97 10.19 15.21
CA ARG A 620 -25.67 8.95 15.54
C ARG A 620 -25.43 7.88 14.47
N SER A 621 -25.58 8.24 13.20
CA SER A 621 -25.36 7.30 12.09
C SER A 621 -23.91 6.79 12.03
N GLU A 622 -22.93 7.64 12.34
CA GLU A 622 -21.52 7.28 12.38
C GLU A 622 -21.22 6.27 13.51
N GLN A 623 -21.71 6.55 14.72
CA GLN A 623 -21.59 5.65 15.88
C GLN A 623 -22.24 4.29 15.61
N TRP A 624 -23.47 4.29 15.10
CA TRP A 624 -24.20 3.07 14.80
C TRP A 624 -23.54 2.26 13.69
N ARG A 625 -23.03 2.91 12.64
CA ARG A 625 -22.29 2.21 11.57
C ARG A 625 -21.01 1.58 12.11
N ALA A 626 -20.25 2.28 12.93
CA ALA A 626 -19.03 1.73 13.54
C ALA A 626 -19.35 0.50 14.41
N ALA A 627 -20.42 0.56 15.22
CA ALA A 627 -20.90 -0.55 16.03
C ALA A 627 -21.39 -1.74 15.18
N VAL A 628 -22.21 -1.48 14.15
CA VAL A 628 -22.74 -2.52 13.24
C VAL A 628 -21.63 -3.20 12.45
N LEU A 629 -20.66 -2.44 11.93
CA LEU A 629 -19.52 -2.98 11.20
C LEU A 629 -18.66 -3.87 12.11
N THR A 630 -18.45 -3.44 13.36
CA THR A 630 -17.75 -4.24 14.35
C THR A 630 -18.54 -5.50 14.69
N ALA A 631 -19.86 -5.39 14.94
CA ALA A 631 -20.72 -6.53 15.22
C ALA A 631 -20.72 -7.56 14.08
N PHE A 632 -20.83 -7.11 12.82
CA PHE A 632 -20.69 -7.96 11.65
C PHE A 632 -19.35 -8.70 11.66
N SER A 633 -18.25 -7.98 11.89
CA SER A 633 -16.90 -8.55 11.95
C SER A 633 -16.76 -9.59 13.06
N LEU A 634 -17.27 -9.31 14.26
CA LEU A 634 -17.24 -10.23 15.42
C LEU A 634 -18.02 -11.52 15.14
N VAL A 635 -19.28 -11.39 14.71
CA VAL A 635 -20.16 -12.55 14.46
C VAL A 635 -19.57 -13.43 13.36
N THR A 636 -19.11 -12.83 12.27
CA THR A 636 -18.51 -13.59 11.16
C THR A 636 -17.20 -14.25 11.58
N TYR A 637 -16.29 -13.53 12.26
CA TYR A 637 -15.01 -14.10 12.70
C TYR A 637 -15.19 -15.25 13.68
N VAL A 638 -15.92 -15.04 14.78
CA VAL A 638 -16.10 -16.05 15.83
C VAL A 638 -16.82 -17.29 15.29
N THR A 639 -17.80 -17.10 14.40
CA THR A 639 -18.48 -18.24 13.74
C THR A 639 -17.54 -19.03 12.85
N LEU A 640 -16.78 -18.35 11.97
CA LEU A 640 -15.83 -19.03 11.08
C LEU A 640 -14.72 -19.71 11.86
N TRP A 641 -14.23 -19.10 12.95
CA TRP A 641 -13.23 -19.69 13.84
C TRP A 641 -13.74 -20.98 14.49
N GLU A 642 -14.98 -21.00 15.00
CA GLU A 642 -15.56 -22.21 15.62
C GLU A 642 -15.81 -23.32 14.58
N ILE A 643 -16.27 -22.97 13.37
CA ILE A 643 -16.42 -23.91 12.26
C ILE A 643 -15.07 -24.49 11.87
N VAL A 644 -14.04 -23.65 11.73
CA VAL A 644 -12.67 -24.06 11.40
C VAL A 644 -12.15 -25.06 12.43
N ARG A 645 -12.24 -24.73 13.71
CA ARG A 645 -11.74 -25.56 14.81
C ARG A 645 -12.37 -26.96 14.78
N ARG A 646 -13.70 -27.01 14.61
CA ARG A 646 -14.46 -28.27 14.57
C ARG A 646 -14.21 -29.07 13.29
N THR A 647 -14.12 -28.40 12.14
CA THR A 647 -13.84 -29.03 10.85
C THR A 647 -12.42 -29.61 10.82
N ASN A 648 -11.44 -28.87 11.34
CA ASN A 648 -10.05 -29.34 11.41
C ASN A 648 -9.92 -30.55 12.34
N ASN A 649 -10.64 -30.57 13.47
CA ASN A 649 -10.66 -31.72 14.37
C ASN A 649 -11.39 -32.96 13.79
N ALA A 650 -12.30 -32.76 12.84
CA ALA A 650 -13.03 -33.83 12.17
C ALA A 650 -12.30 -34.42 10.96
N LEU A 651 -11.14 -33.86 10.59
CA LEU A 651 -10.37 -34.27 9.42
C LEU A 651 -9.01 -34.84 9.82
N ASP A 652 -8.65 -36.00 9.25
CA ASP A 652 -7.32 -36.60 9.41
C ASP A 652 -6.26 -36.01 8.46
N ARG A 653 -6.52 -34.82 7.89
CA ARG A 653 -5.65 -34.18 6.90
C ARG A 653 -5.63 -32.67 7.05
N PRO A 654 -4.57 -31.98 6.57
CA PRO A 654 -4.50 -30.53 6.64
C PRO A 654 -5.69 -29.85 5.96
N LEU A 655 -6.27 -28.87 6.65
CA LEU A 655 -7.34 -28.02 6.15
C LEU A 655 -6.79 -26.67 5.69
N THR A 656 -7.32 -26.18 4.58
CA THR A 656 -7.13 -24.81 4.07
C THR A 656 -8.49 -24.15 3.88
N MET A 657 -8.54 -22.82 3.77
CA MET A 657 -9.78 -22.07 3.53
C MET A 657 -9.64 -21.19 2.31
N THR A 658 -10.68 -21.19 1.48
CA THR A 658 -10.81 -20.24 0.36
C THR A 658 -11.99 -19.32 0.64
N ILE A 659 -11.75 -18.01 0.65
CA ILE A 659 -12.81 -17.01 0.82
C ILE A 659 -13.04 -16.33 -0.53
N LEU A 660 -14.24 -16.50 -1.09
CA LEU A 660 -14.66 -15.83 -2.33
C LEU A 660 -15.69 -14.76 -2.02
N ARG A 661 -15.28 -13.49 -2.15
CA ARG A 661 -16.13 -12.33 -1.92
C ARG A 661 -16.73 -11.81 -3.21
N LEU A 662 -18.03 -12.02 -3.39
CA LEU A 662 -18.79 -11.40 -4.46
C LEU A 662 -19.27 -10.03 -4.01
N GLN A 663 -19.13 -9.01 -4.84
CA GLN A 663 -19.57 -7.64 -4.51
C GLN A 663 -20.14 -6.97 -5.74
N HIS A 664 -20.97 -5.94 -5.59
CA HIS A 664 -21.59 -5.28 -6.75
C HIS A 664 -20.56 -4.61 -7.64
N SER A 665 -19.81 -3.66 -7.07
CA SER A 665 -18.88 -2.79 -7.81
C SER A 665 -17.50 -2.72 -7.14
N GLY A 666 -16.51 -2.20 -7.85
CA GLY A 666 -15.20 -1.84 -7.31
C GLY A 666 -15.19 -0.52 -6.51
N LYS A 667 -13.98 -0.02 -6.27
CA LYS A 667 -13.70 1.28 -5.63
C LYS A 667 -14.43 2.42 -6.34
N LYS A 668 -15.02 3.35 -5.59
CA LYS A 668 -15.72 4.52 -6.15
C LYS A 668 -14.75 5.61 -6.60
N SER A 669 -15.23 6.50 -7.48
CA SER A 669 -14.45 7.59 -8.06
C SER A 669 -14.16 8.71 -7.05
N SER A 670 -15.13 9.05 -6.20
CA SER A 670 -14.96 10.04 -5.13
C SER A 670 -14.62 9.35 -3.79
N ARG A 671 -13.73 9.98 -3.01
CA ARG A 671 -13.35 9.47 -1.68
C ARG A 671 -14.55 9.38 -0.74
N GLU A 672 -15.46 10.34 -0.78
CA GLU A 672 -16.62 10.38 0.10
C GLU A 672 -17.62 9.25 -0.23
N GLU A 673 -17.93 9.02 -1.51
CA GLU A 673 -18.79 7.90 -1.88
C GLU A 673 -18.14 6.55 -1.55
N ASP A 674 -16.82 6.43 -1.77
CA ASP A 674 -16.07 5.21 -1.43
C ASP A 674 -16.10 4.94 0.08
N ALA A 675 -15.94 5.99 0.90
CA ALA A 675 -15.99 5.91 2.36
C ALA A 675 -17.39 5.51 2.88
N HIS A 676 -18.45 5.94 2.19
CA HIS A 676 -19.84 5.66 2.58
C HIS A 676 -20.39 4.35 2.00
N ASP A 677 -19.67 3.73 1.05
CA ASP A 677 -20.13 2.52 0.37
C ASP A 677 -20.00 1.26 1.22
N GLY A 678 -21.02 0.40 1.15
CA GLY A 678 -21.04 -0.89 1.82
C GLY A 678 -20.02 -1.88 1.23
N ASN A 679 -19.71 -1.77 -0.08
CA ASN A 679 -18.71 -2.66 -0.71
C ASN A 679 -17.30 -2.39 -0.18
N THR A 680 -16.97 -1.13 0.12
CA THR A 680 -15.68 -0.75 0.71
C THR A 680 -15.56 -1.26 2.16
N ALA A 681 -16.65 -1.18 2.92
CA ALA A 681 -16.71 -1.75 4.27
C ALA A 681 -16.50 -3.27 4.27
N ILE A 682 -17.25 -4.02 3.45
CA ILE A 682 -17.09 -5.48 3.37
C ILE A 682 -15.72 -5.87 2.80
N TYR A 683 -15.17 -5.10 1.86
CA TYR A 683 -13.82 -5.32 1.36
C TYR A 683 -12.80 -5.30 2.51
N SER A 684 -12.88 -4.26 3.33
CA SER A 684 -11.97 -4.05 4.46
C SER A 684 -12.13 -5.11 5.55
N VAL A 685 -13.38 -5.49 5.86
CA VAL A 685 -13.66 -6.56 6.83
C VAL A 685 -13.13 -7.89 6.32
N SER A 686 -13.34 -8.25 5.06
CA SER A 686 -12.80 -9.51 4.50
C SER A 686 -11.27 -9.56 4.57
N GLN A 687 -10.58 -8.44 4.31
CA GLN A 687 -9.12 -8.34 4.45
C GLN A 687 -8.66 -8.53 5.90
N ALA A 688 -9.44 -8.04 6.88
CA ALA A 688 -9.15 -8.28 8.29
C ALA A 688 -9.42 -9.73 8.70
N LEU A 689 -10.50 -10.34 8.20
CA LEU A 689 -10.85 -11.74 8.45
C LEU A 689 -9.81 -12.71 7.89
N GLU A 690 -9.31 -12.47 6.67
CA GLU A 690 -8.23 -13.28 6.08
C GLU A 690 -7.02 -13.32 7.01
N LYS A 691 -6.57 -12.16 7.51
CA LYS A 691 -5.42 -12.05 8.41
C LYS A 691 -5.66 -12.72 9.77
N ALA A 692 -6.84 -12.52 10.35
CA ALA A 692 -7.17 -13.07 11.67
C ALA A 692 -7.37 -14.60 11.64
N LEU A 693 -8.04 -15.14 10.60
CA LEU A 693 -8.23 -16.58 10.42
C LEU A 693 -6.95 -17.29 9.97
N SER A 694 -6.01 -16.56 9.37
CA SER A 694 -4.67 -17.09 9.02
C SER A 694 -3.83 -17.50 10.23
N ARG A 695 -4.26 -17.19 11.46
CA ARG A 695 -3.69 -17.79 12.69
C ARG A 695 -4.02 -19.27 12.80
N GLU A 696 -5.19 -19.68 12.36
CA GLU A 696 -5.71 -21.05 12.54
C GLU A 696 -5.26 -22.00 11.43
N LEU A 697 -5.24 -21.53 10.19
CA LEU A 697 -4.86 -22.32 9.01
C LEU A 697 -4.55 -21.42 7.79
N PRO A 698 -4.01 -21.97 6.69
CA PRO A 698 -3.85 -21.21 5.45
C PRO A 698 -5.19 -20.73 4.88
N VAL A 699 -5.39 -19.41 4.86
CA VAL A 699 -6.56 -18.75 4.27
C VAL A 699 -6.15 -17.99 3.01
N LYS A 700 -6.94 -18.11 1.95
CA LYS A 700 -6.80 -17.27 0.76
C LYS A 700 -8.10 -16.57 0.40
N LEU A 701 -8.09 -15.24 0.39
CA LEU A 701 -9.21 -14.41 -0.02
C LEU A 701 -9.06 -13.94 -1.48
N GLN A 702 -10.16 -13.99 -2.22
CA GLN A 702 -10.27 -13.36 -3.53
C GLN A 702 -11.63 -12.68 -3.72
N GLY A 703 -11.62 -11.49 -4.32
CA GLY A 703 -12.82 -10.72 -4.62
C GLY A 703 -13.22 -10.73 -6.10
N LEU A 704 -14.52 -10.63 -6.38
CA LEU A 704 -15.07 -10.46 -7.74
C LEU A 704 -16.22 -9.43 -7.73
N THR A 705 -16.16 -8.48 -8.66
CA THR A 705 -17.27 -7.55 -8.98
C THR A 705 -18.29 -8.23 -9.89
N THR A 706 -19.57 -8.23 -9.52
CA THR A 706 -20.64 -8.94 -10.23
C THR A 706 -21.51 -8.05 -11.12
N MET A 707 -21.45 -6.72 -10.96
CA MET A 707 -22.30 -5.76 -11.70
C MET A 707 -21.51 -4.88 -12.70
N ASP A 708 -20.19 -5.05 -12.83
CA ASP A 708 -19.36 -4.18 -13.69
C ASP A 708 -19.71 -4.37 -15.19
N ARG A 709 -20.09 -3.27 -15.84
CA ARG A 709 -20.56 -3.18 -17.24
C ARG A 709 -19.46 -3.27 -18.31
N THR A 710 -18.38 -4.00 -18.07
CA THR A 710 -17.40 -4.24 -19.13
C THR A 710 -17.98 -5.19 -20.19
N PRO A 711 -17.57 -5.11 -21.48
CA PRO A 711 -17.94 -6.08 -22.51
C PRO A 711 -17.75 -7.53 -22.03
N ALA A 712 -18.45 -8.50 -22.62
CA ALA A 712 -18.46 -9.90 -22.15
C ALA A 712 -17.06 -10.51 -21.90
N ASP A 713 -16.04 -10.10 -22.66
CA ASP A 713 -14.63 -10.50 -22.47
C ASP A 713 -14.04 -10.02 -21.14
N GLY A 714 -14.50 -8.86 -20.67
CA GLY A 714 -14.18 -8.23 -19.39
C GLY A 714 -14.54 -9.09 -18.18
N TYR A 715 -15.73 -9.69 -18.23
CA TYR A 715 -16.19 -10.56 -17.14
C TYR A 715 -15.48 -11.92 -17.17
N ARG A 716 -15.15 -12.42 -18.37
CA ARG A 716 -14.41 -13.68 -18.55
C ARG A 716 -13.04 -13.66 -17.89
N TRP A 717 -12.23 -12.62 -18.14
CA TRP A 717 -10.89 -12.52 -17.56
C TRP A 717 -10.91 -12.40 -16.03
N LYS A 718 -11.91 -11.68 -15.47
CA LYS A 718 -12.06 -11.52 -14.02
C LYS A 718 -12.33 -12.86 -13.34
N LYS A 719 -13.21 -13.69 -13.91
CA LYS A 719 -13.49 -15.05 -13.41
C LYS A 719 -12.24 -15.93 -13.45
N ARG A 720 -11.53 -15.94 -14.58
CA ARG A 720 -10.30 -16.72 -14.75
C ARG A 720 -9.21 -16.26 -13.78
N GLY A 721 -8.99 -14.96 -13.66
CA GLY A 721 -8.05 -14.36 -12.72
C GLY A 721 -8.37 -14.73 -11.27
N ALA A 722 -9.66 -14.72 -10.89
CA ALA A 722 -10.10 -15.11 -9.55
C ALA A 722 -9.77 -16.59 -9.24
N LEU A 723 -9.96 -17.51 -10.19
CA LEU A 723 -9.58 -18.92 -10.02
C LEU A 723 -8.06 -19.10 -9.86
N HIS A 724 -7.26 -18.36 -10.63
CA HIS A 724 -5.80 -18.42 -10.51
C HIS A 724 -5.31 -17.84 -9.17
N ALA A 725 -5.93 -16.79 -8.67
CA ALA A 725 -5.55 -16.17 -7.41
C ALA A 725 -5.73 -17.11 -6.19
N LEU A 726 -6.69 -18.04 -6.25
CA LEU A 726 -6.90 -19.06 -5.21
C LEU A 726 -5.74 -20.07 -5.10
N LEU A 727 -4.91 -20.19 -6.13
CA LEU A 727 -3.71 -21.02 -6.06
C LEU A 727 -2.60 -20.35 -5.22
N GLY A 728 -2.68 -19.05 -4.95
CA GLY A 728 -1.69 -18.35 -4.12
C GLY A 728 -1.68 -18.88 -2.69
N SER A 729 -0.51 -18.83 -2.04
CA SER A 729 -0.26 -19.34 -0.68
C SER A 729 -0.36 -20.86 -0.52
N GLN A 730 -0.62 -21.61 -1.59
CA GLN A 730 -0.66 -23.07 -1.54
C GLN A 730 0.75 -23.65 -1.44
N PRO A 731 0.98 -24.72 -0.66
CA PRO A 731 2.31 -25.27 -0.47
C PRO A 731 2.98 -25.62 -1.79
N VAL A 732 4.29 -25.44 -1.85
CA VAL A 732 5.09 -25.76 -3.04
C VAL A 732 6.14 -26.81 -2.70
N LYS A 733 6.16 -27.86 -3.50
CA LYS A 733 7.18 -28.92 -3.47
C LYS A 733 8.31 -28.58 -4.42
N PHE A 734 9.54 -28.67 -3.93
CA PHE A 734 10.75 -28.36 -4.69
C PHE A 734 11.93 -29.17 -4.17
N LYS A 735 13.01 -29.22 -4.95
CA LYS A 735 14.29 -29.75 -4.47
C LYS A 735 15.00 -28.64 -3.71
N MET A 736 15.18 -28.81 -2.39
CA MET A 736 16.00 -27.88 -1.60
C MET A 736 17.48 -28.25 -1.77
N PRO A 737 18.28 -27.41 -2.43
CA PRO A 737 19.72 -27.61 -2.51
C PRO A 737 20.40 -27.30 -1.17
N GLY A 738 21.64 -27.75 -1.03
CA GLY A 738 22.43 -27.59 0.20
C GLY A 738 22.28 -28.76 1.17
N GLU A 739 22.53 -28.48 2.45
CA GLU A 739 22.62 -29.50 3.51
C GLU A 739 21.51 -29.42 4.55
N LEU A 740 20.71 -28.35 4.56
CA LEU A 740 19.66 -28.19 5.55
C LEU A 740 18.44 -29.02 5.20
N GLN A 741 17.75 -29.51 6.23
CA GLN A 741 16.47 -30.20 6.12
C GLN A 741 15.28 -29.34 6.58
N LYS A 742 15.52 -28.37 7.46
CA LYS A 742 14.51 -27.49 8.04
C LYS A 742 14.98 -26.04 8.01
N VAL A 743 14.18 -25.16 7.42
CA VAL A 743 14.42 -23.71 7.39
C VAL A 743 13.11 -22.99 7.65
N ALA A 744 13.13 -21.98 8.51
CA ALA A 744 12.00 -21.11 8.77
C ALA A 744 12.26 -19.67 8.30
N LEU A 745 11.21 -18.99 7.84
CA LEU A 745 11.19 -17.55 7.64
C LEU A 745 10.07 -16.94 8.48
N VAL A 746 10.43 -16.07 9.41
CA VAL A 746 9.48 -15.25 10.17
C VAL A 746 9.53 -13.83 9.59
N THR A 747 8.44 -13.42 8.97
CA THR A 747 8.30 -12.09 8.36
C THR A 747 7.33 -11.24 9.15
N TYR A 748 7.66 -9.98 9.45
CA TYR A 748 6.81 -9.16 10.33
C TYR A 748 6.80 -7.68 9.97
N VAL A 749 5.73 -7.00 10.40
CA VAL A 749 5.51 -5.56 10.20
C VAL A 749 4.79 -4.96 11.41
N THR A 750 5.10 -3.70 11.71
CA THR A 750 4.38 -2.90 12.69
C THR A 750 3.57 -1.82 11.99
N ARG A 751 2.27 -1.72 12.31
CA ARG A 751 1.38 -0.73 11.69
C ARG A 751 0.66 0.08 12.76
N PRO A 752 0.57 1.42 12.65
CA PRO A 752 -0.25 2.20 13.56
C PRO A 752 -1.70 1.73 13.50
N CYS A 753 -2.29 1.44 14.66
CA CYS A 753 -3.71 1.10 14.83
C CYS A 753 -4.48 2.11 15.67
N ASP A 754 -3.79 2.87 16.51
CA ASP A 754 -4.31 4.05 17.19
C ASP A 754 -3.35 5.21 16.92
N LEU A 755 -3.85 6.26 16.29
CA LEU A 755 -3.06 7.42 15.92
C LEU A 755 -3.96 8.64 15.91
N HIS A 756 -3.60 9.66 16.68
CA HIS A 756 -4.28 10.95 16.63
C HIS A 756 -3.26 12.07 16.39
N PRO A 757 -3.42 12.92 15.36
CA PRO A 757 -2.47 13.98 15.04
C PRO A 757 -2.21 14.95 16.21
N SER A 758 -3.19 15.10 17.10
CA SER A 758 -3.09 15.93 18.31
C SER A 758 -2.50 15.25 19.54
N HIS A 759 -2.36 13.92 19.54
CA HIS A 759 -1.90 13.14 20.69
C HIS A 759 -0.88 12.09 20.25
N ALA A 760 0.26 12.53 19.68
CA ALA A 760 1.27 11.64 19.13
C ALA A 760 1.94 10.70 20.17
N ASP A 761 1.91 11.08 21.45
CA ASP A 761 2.44 10.24 22.54
C ASP A 761 1.51 9.09 22.93
N ALA A 762 0.27 9.10 22.42
CA ALA A 762 -0.74 8.09 22.65
C ALA A 762 -0.84 7.07 21.50
N ASP A 763 0.12 7.02 20.58
CA ASP A 763 0.09 6.09 19.45
C ASP A 763 0.15 4.62 19.89
N GLY A 764 -0.76 3.81 19.34
CA GLY A 764 -0.82 2.35 19.49
C GLY A 764 -0.55 1.65 18.16
N PHE A 765 0.01 0.45 18.23
CA PHE A 765 0.44 -0.28 17.05
C PHE A 765 -0.04 -1.73 17.03
N LEU A 766 -0.32 -2.22 15.83
CA LEU A 766 -0.55 -3.63 15.55
C LEU A 766 0.74 -4.24 15.02
N PHE A 767 1.32 -5.15 15.79
CA PHE A 767 2.40 -6.02 15.36
C PHE A 767 1.79 -7.22 14.65
N VAL A 768 2.30 -7.55 13.46
CA VAL A 768 1.83 -8.70 12.67
C VAL A 768 3.01 -9.50 12.18
N SER A 769 3.03 -10.81 12.47
CA SER A 769 4.02 -11.76 11.95
C SER A 769 3.35 -12.84 11.10
N ARG A 770 4.10 -13.36 10.12
CA ARG A 770 3.71 -14.48 9.27
C ARG A 770 4.92 -15.41 9.16
N THR A 771 4.68 -16.70 9.37
CA THR A 771 5.73 -17.73 9.40
C THR A 771 5.59 -18.69 8.24
N TYR A 772 6.73 -18.99 7.61
CA TYR A 772 6.85 -20.00 6.56
C TYR A 772 7.84 -21.07 7.01
N LYS A 773 7.50 -22.32 6.70
CA LYS A 773 8.33 -23.49 7.01
C LYS A 773 8.67 -24.23 5.73
N ALA A 774 9.95 -24.52 5.53
CA ALA A 774 10.43 -25.47 4.54
C ALA A 774 10.98 -26.70 5.25
N VAL A 775 10.43 -27.87 4.94
CA VAL A 775 10.85 -29.16 5.52
C VAL A 775 11.11 -30.15 4.39
N THR A 776 12.27 -30.81 4.43
CA THR A 776 12.64 -31.89 3.50
C THR A 776 12.26 -33.25 4.06
N GLU A 777 11.46 -33.98 3.29
CA GLU A 777 11.06 -35.36 3.57
C GLU A 777 11.28 -36.19 2.30
N ASN A 778 11.89 -37.37 2.42
CA ASN A 778 12.16 -38.27 1.28
C ASN A 778 12.88 -37.59 0.09
N GLY A 779 13.77 -36.63 0.36
CA GLY A 779 14.53 -35.90 -0.66
C GLY A 779 13.77 -34.80 -1.39
N GLN A 780 12.52 -34.50 -1.00
CA GLN A 780 11.72 -33.39 -1.53
C GLN A 780 11.36 -32.41 -0.40
N ALA A 781 11.58 -31.12 -0.64
CA ALA A 781 11.19 -30.09 0.30
C ALA A 781 9.78 -29.59 0.03
N THR A 782 9.01 -29.37 1.08
CA THR A 782 7.71 -28.70 1.02
C THR A 782 7.82 -27.37 1.75
N LEU A 783 7.66 -26.28 1.01
CA LEU A 783 7.49 -24.93 1.56
C LEU A 783 6.00 -24.67 1.76
N ARG A 784 5.63 -24.23 2.96
CA ARG A 784 4.25 -23.87 3.31
C ARG A 784 4.18 -22.63 4.17
N PHE A 785 3.08 -21.91 4.05
CA PHE A 785 2.62 -21.01 5.09
C PHE A 785 2.22 -21.83 6.32
N ASP A 786 2.69 -21.42 7.50
CA ASP A 786 2.40 -22.08 8.78
C ASP A 786 1.29 -21.34 9.52
N GLN A 787 1.56 -20.10 9.95
CA GLN A 787 0.58 -19.28 10.66
C GLN A 787 0.87 -17.78 10.54
N MET A 788 -0.14 -16.97 10.86
CA MET A 788 -0.06 -15.51 10.99
C MET A 788 -0.53 -15.09 12.38
N GLN A 789 0.26 -14.28 13.09
CA GLN A 789 -0.08 -13.79 14.41
C GLN A 789 -0.19 -12.26 14.40
N SER A 790 -1.08 -11.74 15.25
CA SER A 790 -1.23 -10.31 15.45
C SER A 790 -1.31 -10.00 16.95
N ARG A 791 -0.64 -8.91 17.37
CA ARG A 791 -0.61 -8.47 18.76
C ARG A 791 -0.62 -6.95 18.83
N LEU A 792 -1.39 -6.43 19.77
CA LEU A 792 -1.44 -4.99 20.06
C LEU A 792 -0.26 -4.61 20.93
N VAL A 793 0.33 -3.46 20.61
CA VAL A 793 1.48 -2.88 21.29
C VAL A 793 1.08 -1.46 21.68
N ASP A 794 0.93 -1.25 22.99
CA ASP A 794 0.32 -0.04 23.54
C ASP A 794 1.24 1.17 23.49
N THR A 795 2.55 0.97 23.63
CA THR A 795 3.54 2.04 23.60
C THR A 795 4.73 1.74 22.71
N ARG A 796 5.39 2.80 22.24
CA ARG A 796 6.62 2.67 21.46
C ARG A 796 7.78 2.02 22.25
N LYS A 797 7.75 2.04 23.59
CA LYS A 797 8.79 1.43 24.44
C LYS A 797 8.72 -0.09 24.41
N ASP A 798 7.51 -0.65 24.28
CA ASP A 798 7.28 -2.09 24.27
C ASP A 798 7.87 -2.76 23.01
N PHE A 799 8.21 -1.98 21.97
CA PHE A 799 8.94 -2.49 20.81
C PHE A 799 10.36 -2.95 21.10
N LYS A 800 11.00 -2.44 22.17
CA LYS A 800 12.39 -2.84 22.50
C LYS A 800 12.51 -4.30 22.92
N THR A 801 11.42 -4.93 23.37
CA THR A 801 11.39 -6.33 23.81
C THR A 801 10.22 -7.05 23.14
N PRO A 802 10.36 -7.41 21.86
CA PRO A 802 9.23 -7.90 21.08
C PRO A 802 8.98 -9.39 21.35
N GLN A 803 8.25 -9.65 22.43
CA GLN A 803 7.95 -10.99 22.96
C GLN A 803 7.40 -11.95 21.89
N LEU A 804 6.54 -11.49 20.98
CA LEU A 804 5.94 -12.32 19.94
C LEU A 804 6.98 -13.05 19.08
N ILE A 805 8.09 -12.39 18.73
CA ILE A 805 9.13 -13.03 17.92
C ILE A 805 9.95 -14.01 18.75
N LEU A 806 10.19 -13.72 20.04
CA LEU A 806 10.87 -14.66 20.93
C LEU A 806 10.02 -15.91 21.20
N GLU A 807 8.71 -15.75 21.39
CA GLU A 807 7.72 -16.83 21.50
C GLU A 807 7.73 -17.70 20.23
N GLU A 808 7.76 -17.08 19.05
CA GLU A 808 7.80 -17.79 17.78
C GLU A 808 9.14 -18.51 17.54
N ILE A 809 10.27 -17.91 17.92
CA ILE A 809 11.59 -18.56 17.85
C ILE A 809 11.60 -19.82 18.73
N ARG A 810 11.08 -19.73 19.98
CA ARG A 810 10.98 -20.88 20.88
C ARG A 810 10.18 -22.02 20.25
N ARG A 811 8.99 -21.72 19.73
CA ARG A 811 8.14 -22.72 19.09
C ARG A 811 8.84 -23.39 17.90
N LEU A 812 9.54 -22.60 17.09
CA LEU A 812 10.31 -23.12 15.95
C LEU A 812 11.50 -23.98 16.39
N GLU A 813 12.20 -23.61 17.46
CA GLU A 813 13.26 -24.43 18.04
C GLU A 813 12.71 -25.76 18.56
N GLU A 814 11.59 -25.76 19.26
CA GLU A 814 10.88 -26.96 19.73
C GLU A 814 10.44 -27.86 18.55
N ASP A 815 10.02 -27.27 17.43
CA ASP A 815 9.75 -27.96 16.17
C ASP A 815 11.03 -28.46 15.45
N GLY A 816 12.21 -28.18 15.99
CA GLY A 816 13.52 -28.60 15.50
C GLY A 816 14.12 -27.72 14.39
N PHE A 817 13.70 -26.46 14.28
CA PHE A 817 14.30 -25.50 13.34
C PHE A 817 15.49 -24.79 13.98
N GLN A 818 16.70 -25.04 13.46
CA GLN A 818 17.93 -24.37 13.90
C GLN A 818 18.27 -23.14 13.06
N HIS A 819 17.70 -23.00 11.86
CA HIS A 819 17.99 -21.90 10.94
C HIS A 819 16.73 -21.08 10.67
N ILE A 820 16.71 -19.85 11.20
CA ILE A 820 15.53 -18.97 11.15
C ILE A 820 15.94 -17.63 10.52
N MET A 821 15.31 -17.31 9.39
CA MET A 821 15.41 -15.98 8.80
C MET A 821 14.35 -15.06 9.42
N LEU A 822 14.76 -13.87 9.85
CA LEU A 822 13.89 -12.83 10.40
C LEU A 822 13.80 -11.68 9.40
N LEU A 823 12.66 -11.50 8.74
CA LEU A 823 12.46 -10.47 7.72
C LEU A 823 11.59 -9.33 8.25
N SER A 824 12.21 -8.16 8.44
CA SER A 824 11.50 -6.95 8.86
C SER A 824 10.94 -6.18 7.65
N HIS A 825 9.69 -5.73 7.76
CA HIS A 825 9.09 -4.75 6.83
C HIS A 825 8.84 -3.42 7.54
N HIS A 826 9.06 -2.32 6.84
CA HIS A 826 8.83 -0.98 7.35
C HIS A 826 7.57 -0.35 6.76
N TYR A 827 6.59 -0.04 7.61
CA TYR A 827 5.38 0.68 7.20
C TYR A 827 5.57 2.19 7.32
N GLY A 828 5.36 2.94 6.23
CA GLY A 828 5.31 4.41 6.27
C GLY A 828 6.65 5.18 6.27
N ASN A 829 7.79 4.52 6.07
CA ASN A 829 9.15 5.10 6.14
C ASN A 829 9.57 6.00 4.94
N ARG A 830 8.64 6.58 4.19
CA ARG A 830 8.99 7.40 3.00
C ARG A 830 9.30 8.88 3.30
N HIS A 831 9.17 9.32 4.56
CA HIS A 831 9.50 10.70 4.96
C HIS A 831 10.95 10.80 5.44
N ILE A 832 11.62 11.91 5.11
CA ILE A 832 13.03 12.17 5.44
C ILE A 832 13.27 12.05 6.95
N GLY A 833 14.35 11.37 7.34
CA GLY A 833 14.81 11.30 8.72
C GLY A 833 14.00 10.37 9.62
N ARG A 834 13.04 9.60 9.06
CA ARG A 834 12.28 8.56 9.77
C ARG A 834 12.84 7.15 9.53
N ALA A 835 13.72 6.96 8.56
CA ALA A 835 14.31 5.66 8.21
C ALA A 835 15.38 5.18 9.21
N ALA A 836 15.89 6.06 10.08
CA ALA A 836 16.88 5.70 11.09
C ALA A 836 16.25 4.83 12.20
N GLU A 837 16.58 3.53 12.20
CA GLU A 837 16.52 2.54 13.30
C GLU A 837 15.18 2.27 14.04
N ARG A 838 14.18 3.14 13.92
CA ARG A 838 13.02 3.21 14.84
C ARG A 838 12.02 2.05 14.73
N HIS A 839 12.12 1.22 13.69
CA HIS A 839 11.14 0.17 13.38
C HIS A 839 11.75 -1.22 13.06
N SER A 840 13.03 -1.44 13.36
CA SER A 840 13.64 -2.80 13.33
C SER A 840 14.23 -3.17 14.70
N PRO A 841 13.42 -3.31 15.77
CA PRO A 841 13.95 -3.63 17.10
C PRO A 841 14.66 -4.99 17.14
N HIS A 842 14.37 -5.88 16.20
CA HIS A 842 14.92 -7.23 16.14
C HIS A 842 16.26 -7.33 15.40
N GLY A 843 16.71 -6.23 14.80
CA GLY A 843 18.11 -6.12 14.38
C GLY A 843 19.02 -5.85 15.57
N THR A 844 18.51 -5.26 16.66
CA THR A 844 19.35 -4.62 17.69
C THR A 844 20.23 -5.61 18.44
N LEU A 845 21.41 -5.13 18.86
CA LEU A 845 22.32 -5.87 19.74
C LEU A 845 21.59 -6.42 20.98
N GLU A 846 20.75 -5.59 21.62
CA GLU A 846 19.97 -5.96 22.81
C GLU A 846 19.08 -7.19 22.55
N PHE A 847 18.36 -7.19 21.42
CA PHE A 847 17.51 -8.31 21.04
C PHE A 847 18.30 -9.57 20.67
N LEU A 848 19.35 -9.43 19.85
CA LEU A 848 20.15 -10.56 19.39
C LEU A 848 20.89 -11.26 20.52
N ASP A 849 21.39 -10.50 21.51
CA ASP A 849 22.02 -11.07 22.71
C ASP A 849 21.01 -11.81 23.60
N ASP A 850 19.81 -11.25 23.78
CA ASP A 850 18.74 -11.93 24.54
C ASP A 850 18.30 -13.21 23.84
N ALA A 851 18.14 -13.17 22.52
CA ALA A 851 17.77 -14.34 21.73
C ALA A 851 18.86 -15.42 21.75
N ALA A 852 20.13 -15.06 21.56
CA ALA A 852 21.26 -16.00 21.60
C ALA A 852 21.41 -16.67 22.98
N LYS A 853 21.16 -15.93 24.06
CA LYS A 853 21.18 -16.50 25.43
C LYS A 853 20.03 -17.48 25.68
N ARG A 854 18.83 -17.19 25.16
CA ARG A 854 17.65 -18.04 25.34
C ARG A 854 17.65 -19.26 24.44
N PHE A 855 18.21 -19.13 23.24
CA PHE A 855 18.14 -20.12 22.16
C PHE A 855 19.52 -20.39 21.56
N PRO A 856 20.48 -20.94 22.33
CA PRO A 856 21.88 -21.07 21.91
C PRO A 856 22.08 -22.01 20.71
N GLY A 857 21.10 -22.87 20.40
CA GLY A 857 21.13 -23.78 19.25
C GLY A 857 20.58 -23.18 17.95
N VAL A 858 20.14 -21.92 17.97
CA VAL A 858 19.44 -21.29 16.85
C VAL A 858 20.32 -20.23 16.18
N PHE A 859 20.45 -20.34 14.87
CA PHE A 859 21.06 -19.33 14.01
C PHE A 859 19.99 -18.39 13.45
N LEU A 860 20.06 -17.12 13.87
CA LEU A 860 19.16 -16.06 13.42
C LEU A 860 19.81 -15.24 12.29
N TYR A 861 19.09 -15.11 11.18
CA TYR A 861 19.50 -14.29 10.04
C TYR A 861 18.59 -13.08 9.91
N THR A 862 19.04 -11.90 10.33
CA THR A 862 18.29 -10.65 10.27
C THR A 862 18.32 -10.07 8.85
N LEU A 863 17.15 -10.00 8.23
CA LEU A 863 16.97 -9.58 6.85
C LEU A 863 16.09 -8.32 6.74
N ARG A 864 16.46 -7.48 5.79
CA ARG A 864 15.60 -6.43 5.23
C ARG A 864 15.39 -6.70 3.76
N ARG A 865 14.39 -6.03 3.17
CA ARG A 865 14.04 -6.21 1.78
C ARG A 865 13.69 -4.88 1.15
N ASP A 866 14.11 -4.70 -0.09
CA ASP A 866 13.68 -3.60 -0.93
C ASP A 866 13.12 -4.12 -2.26
N VAL A 867 12.07 -3.44 -2.74
CA VAL A 867 11.47 -3.70 -4.05
C VAL A 867 11.58 -2.43 -4.86
N PHE A 868 12.49 -2.45 -5.83
CA PHE A 868 12.73 -1.31 -6.69
C PHE A 868 12.48 -1.66 -8.15
N PRO A 869 11.98 -0.69 -8.94
CA PRO A 869 11.67 -0.95 -10.32
C PRO A 869 12.92 -1.04 -11.20
N ALA A 870 12.75 -1.67 -12.36
CA ALA A 870 13.79 -1.77 -13.37
C ALA A 870 13.24 -1.54 -14.77
N THR A 871 14.04 -0.93 -15.62
CA THR A 871 13.73 -0.79 -17.05
C THR A 871 14.20 -2.03 -17.76
N ARG A 872 13.26 -2.80 -18.30
CA ARG A 872 13.55 -3.99 -19.09
C ARG A 872 14.07 -3.59 -20.47
N LEU A 873 15.07 -4.32 -20.96
CA LEU A 873 15.68 -4.03 -22.27
C LEU A 873 15.23 -4.96 -23.39
N HIS A 874 14.69 -6.16 -23.14
CA HIS A 874 14.17 -7.03 -24.22
C HIS A 874 12.80 -7.62 -23.93
N ARG A 875 12.23 -8.33 -24.92
CA ARG A 875 11.03 -9.13 -24.70
C ARG A 875 11.38 -10.43 -23.97
N ARG A 876 10.75 -10.73 -22.83
CA ARG A 876 10.88 -12.01 -22.11
C ARG A 876 10.41 -13.12 -23.04
N ALA A 877 11.22 -14.15 -23.19
CA ALA A 877 10.87 -15.32 -23.98
C ALA A 877 9.75 -16.13 -23.29
N SER A 878 8.96 -16.88 -24.06
CA SER A 878 7.85 -17.69 -23.54
C SER A 878 8.31 -18.80 -22.59
N ASN A 879 9.57 -19.21 -22.68
CA ASN A 879 10.15 -20.22 -21.81
C ASN A 879 10.78 -19.64 -20.53
N GLU A 880 10.86 -18.32 -20.32
CA GLU A 880 11.48 -17.69 -19.14
C GLU A 880 10.46 -17.42 -18.02
N SER A 881 10.71 -17.94 -16.81
CA SER A 881 9.88 -17.67 -15.64
C SER A 881 10.33 -16.42 -14.87
N ALA A 882 11.61 -16.34 -14.53
CA ALA A 882 12.20 -15.27 -13.72
C ALA A 882 13.73 -15.23 -13.85
N PHE A 883 14.32 -14.19 -13.26
CA PHE A 883 15.75 -13.91 -13.27
C PHE A 883 16.23 -13.75 -11.83
N GLU A 884 17.50 -14.11 -11.56
CA GLU A 884 18.03 -14.02 -10.21
C GLU A 884 19.54 -13.74 -10.15
N VAL A 885 19.95 -13.01 -9.11
CA VAL A 885 21.36 -12.85 -8.73
C VAL A 885 21.57 -13.64 -7.45
N VAL A 886 22.37 -14.71 -7.54
CA VAL A 886 22.51 -15.70 -6.46
C VAL A 886 23.87 -15.66 -5.78
N SER A 887 24.94 -15.14 -6.38
CA SER A 887 26.25 -15.11 -5.72
C SER A 887 26.58 -13.72 -5.18
N PHE A 888 27.31 -13.67 -4.06
CA PHE A 888 27.83 -12.38 -3.54
C PHE A 888 28.71 -11.68 -4.59
N LYS A 889 29.58 -12.43 -5.28
CA LYS A 889 30.39 -11.93 -6.39
C LYS A 889 29.55 -11.28 -7.50
N ALA A 890 28.39 -11.84 -7.83
CA ALA A 890 27.50 -11.28 -8.84
C ALA A 890 26.78 -10.00 -8.38
N HIS A 891 26.77 -9.71 -7.08
CA HIS A 891 26.34 -8.43 -6.50
C HIS A 891 27.49 -7.43 -6.36
N GLN A 892 28.76 -7.81 -6.61
CA GLN A 892 29.91 -6.95 -6.33
C GLN A 892 29.81 -5.57 -6.99
N ALA A 893 29.45 -5.53 -8.27
CA ALA A 893 29.29 -4.28 -9.03
C ALA A 893 28.09 -3.42 -8.55
N MET A 894 27.21 -3.95 -7.70
CA MET A 894 26.19 -3.14 -7.02
C MET A 894 26.84 -2.21 -5.98
N TYR A 895 28.00 -2.57 -5.44
CA TYR A 895 28.66 -1.89 -4.32
C TYR A 895 29.78 -0.94 -4.72
N ASP A 896 30.39 -1.14 -5.88
CA ASP A 896 31.63 -0.42 -6.25
C ASP A 896 31.46 1.12 -6.24
N ASP A 897 30.22 1.62 -6.41
CA ASP A 897 29.87 3.05 -6.43
C ASP A 897 29.11 3.54 -5.17
N ILE A 898 28.86 2.70 -4.17
CA ILE A 898 28.17 3.09 -2.93
C ILE A 898 29.21 3.48 -1.88
N ALA A 899 28.97 4.59 -1.15
CA ALA A 899 29.85 5.04 -0.08
C ALA A 899 30.17 3.87 0.90
N PRO A 900 31.45 3.61 1.23
CA PRO A 900 31.85 2.50 2.10
C PRO A 900 31.11 2.43 3.44
N ASP A 901 30.66 3.59 3.96
CA ASP A 901 29.93 3.68 5.22
C ASP A 901 28.48 3.15 5.11
N VAL A 902 27.82 3.25 3.94
CA VAL A 902 26.48 2.69 3.71
C VAL A 902 26.55 1.16 3.55
N LEU A 903 27.64 0.66 2.96
CA LEU A 903 27.92 -0.77 2.80
C LEU A 903 28.22 -1.50 4.12
N ARG A 904 28.54 -0.77 5.20
CA ARG A 904 28.86 -1.38 6.50
C ARG A 904 27.63 -1.98 7.19
N SER A 905 26.42 -1.50 6.90
CA SER A 905 25.20 -1.90 7.61
C SER A 905 24.37 -2.99 6.91
N LEU A 906 24.28 -2.99 5.57
CA LEU A 906 23.38 -3.87 4.81
C LEU A 906 24.07 -4.52 3.61
N MET A 907 24.11 -5.86 3.58
CA MET A 907 24.69 -6.64 2.49
C MET A 907 23.61 -7.39 1.70
N PRO A 908 23.38 -7.12 0.40
CA PRO A 908 22.51 -7.93 -0.42
C PRO A 908 23.00 -9.36 -0.53
N ILE A 909 22.07 -10.27 -0.28
CA ILE A 909 22.32 -11.71 -0.29
C ILE A 909 21.53 -12.42 -1.37
N TYR A 910 20.50 -11.82 -1.94
CA TYR A 910 19.70 -12.43 -3.01
C TYR A 910 18.85 -11.39 -3.71
N THR A 911 18.88 -11.37 -5.04
CA THR A 911 18.00 -10.53 -5.86
C THR A 911 17.15 -11.41 -6.76
N PHE A 912 15.84 -11.23 -6.71
CA PHE A 912 14.87 -11.89 -7.57
C PHE A 912 14.19 -10.88 -8.50
N ALA A 913 13.99 -11.24 -9.77
CA ALA A 913 13.36 -10.38 -10.76
C ALA A 913 12.35 -11.15 -11.61
N THR A 914 11.23 -10.49 -11.92
CA THR A 914 10.22 -11.05 -12.84
C THR A 914 10.29 -10.46 -14.25
N LEU A 915 10.79 -9.22 -14.35
CA LEU A 915 10.93 -8.43 -15.59
C LEU A 915 9.69 -8.54 -16.52
N ALA A 916 8.48 -8.42 -15.99
CA ALA A 916 7.23 -8.38 -16.78
C ALA A 916 6.88 -6.95 -17.21
N VAL A 917 6.11 -6.79 -18.29
CA VAL A 917 5.74 -5.46 -18.82
C VAL A 917 4.86 -4.71 -17.80
N VAL A 918 5.14 -3.42 -17.58
CA VAL A 918 4.41 -2.61 -16.61
C VAL A 918 3.17 -1.99 -17.25
N GLY A 919 1.99 -2.40 -16.78
CA GLY A 919 0.71 -1.76 -17.11
C GLY A 919 0.44 -0.49 -16.28
N GLU A 920 -0.65 0.21 -16.61
CA GLU A 920 -1.07 1.48 -15.98
C GLU A 920 -1.41 1.35 -14.49
N GLU A 921 -1.71 0.14 -14.01
CA GLU A 921 -2.02 -0.12 -12.61
C GLU A 921 -0.76 -0.38 -11.80
N SER A 922 -0.13 0.70 -11.32
CA SER A 922 0.79 0.91 -10.16
C SER A 922 1.45 -0.24 -9.34
N ARG A 923 1.41 -1.50 -9.77
CA ARG A 923 2.19 -2.61 -9.20
C ARG A 923 3.49 -2.73 -10.00
N PRO A 924 4.67 -2.82 -9.37
CA PRO A 924 5.92 -3.01 -10.12
C PRO A 924 5.88 -4.37 -10.80
N GLN A 925 5.62 -4.40 -12.11
CA GLN A 925 5.66 -5.63 -12.91
C GLN A 925 7.03 -5.85 -13.56
N SER A 926 7.89 -4.82 -13.64
CA SER A 926 9.32 -4.93 -13.96
C SER A 926 10.13 -4.31 -12.83
N GLY A 927 10.85 -5.15 -12.09
CA GLY A 927 11.65 -4.72 -10.95
C GLY A 927 12.37 -5.87 -10.29
N PHE A 928 13.07 -5.53 -9.23
CA PHE A 928 13.89 -6.42 -8.42
C PHE A 928 13.36 -6.41 -6.99
N CYS A 929 13.32 -7.59 -6.38
CA CYS A 929 13.17 -7.77 -4.95
C CYS A 929 14.53 -8.23 -4.43
N THR A 930 15.20 -7.36 -3.69
CA THR A 930 16.52 -7.65 -3.12
C THR A 930 16.41 -7.83 -1.61
N TYR A 931 16.97 -8.93 -1.11
CA TYR A 931 17.07 -9.25 0.30
C TYR A 931 18.46 -8.87 0.81
N PHE A 932 18.52 -8.14 1.91
CA PHE A 932 19.71 -7.61 2.54
C PHE A 932 19.88 -8.22 3.92
N PHE A 933 21.10 -8.63 4.27
CA PHE A 933 21.50 -9.06 5.59
C PHE A 933 22.01 -7.85 6.40
N ASP A 934 21.55 -7.71 7.64
CA ASP A 934 21.96 -6.63 8.55
C ASP A 934 23.27 -6.99 9.26
N VAL A 935 24.35 -6.24 8.97
CA VAL A 935 25.74 -6.56 9.35
C VAL A 935 26.21 -5.78 10.58
N GLU A 936 25.62 -4.61 10.83
CA GLU A 936 26.06 -3.67 11.86
C GLU A 936 25.67 -4.11 13.27
N GLN A 937 24.51 -4.74 13.43
CA GLN A 937 24.00 -5.15 14.73
C GLN A 937 24.29 -6.64 14.92
N ARG A 938 25.45 -6.93 15.50
CA ARG A 938 25.96 -8.29 15.78
C ARG A 938 25.68 -8.66 17.23
N ALA A 939 25.40 -9.93 17.50
CA ALA A 939 25.46 -10.44 18.87
C ALA A 939 26.87 -10.27 19.45
N SER A 940 26.97 -10.09 20.76
CA SER A 940 28.23 -10.01 21.52
C SER A 940 29.08 -11.28 21.38
N ASP A 941 28.44 -12.43 21.07
CA ASP A 941 29.14 -13.67 20.72
C ASP A 941 29.73 -13.57 19.30
N MET A 942 31.04 -13.33 19.26
CA MET A 942 31.79 -13.18 18.01
C MET A 942 31.81 -14.46 17.16
N GLN A 943 31.83 -15.64 17.78
CA GLN A 943 31.89 -16.91 17.05
C GLN A 943 30.56 -17.23 16.38
N LEU A 944 29.46 -17.04 17.12
CA LEU A 944 28.11 -17.19 16.57
C LEU A 944 27.87 -16.17 15.45
N SER A 945 28.22 -14.90 15.68
CA SER A 945 28.05 -13.84 14.68
C SER A 945 28.83 -14.14 13.39
N GLU A 946 30.08 -14.59 13.49
CA GLU A 946 30.90 -14.94 12.33
C GLU A 946 30.35 -16.18 11.60
N THR A 947 29.84 -17.17 12.34
CA THR A 947 29.20 -18.36 11.75
C THR A 947 27.96 -17.99 10.96
N VAL A 948 27.07 -17.16 11.53
CA VAL A 948 25.86 -16.62 10.85
C VAL A 948 26.26 -15.87 9.58
N ARG A 949 27.31 -15.03 9.65
CA ARG A 949 27.83 -14.27 8.51
C ARG A 949 28.35 -15.19 7.41
N GLN A 950 29.14 -16.21 7.75
CA GLN A 950 29.66 -17.18 6.78
C GLN A 950 28.53 -17.98 6.12
N ASN A 951 27.54 -18.41 6.89
CA ASN A 951 26.36 -19.14 6.43
C ASN A 951 25.54 -18.33 5.44
N ILE A 952 25.21 -17.06 5.74
CA ILE A 952 24.34 -16.27 4.87
C ILE A 952 25.05 -15.81 3.57
N LEU A 953 26.35 -15.52 3.66
CA LEU A 953 27.17 -15.12 2.52
C LEU A 953 27.69 -16.31 1.70
N GLY A 954 27.65 -17.53 2.26
CA GLY A 954 28.11 -18.75 1.61
C GLY A 954 29.62 -18.85 1.47
N ILE A 955 30.36 -18.36 2.48
CA ILE A 955 31.83 -18.36 2.51
C ILE A 955 32.30 -19.61 3.28
N GLY A 956 33.31 -20.31 2.74
CA GLY A 956 33.88 -21.49 3.39
C GLY A 956 32.84 -22.60 3.60
N ALA A 957 32.67 -23.05 4.84
CA ALA A 957 31.72 -24.09 5.21
C ALA A 957 30.24 -23.67 5.03
N GLY A 958 29.93 -22.37 4.99
CA GLY A 958 28.56 -21.87 4.90
C GLY A 958 27.88 -22.02 3.53
N SER A 959 28.57 -22.54 2.51
CA SER A 959 28.05 -22.65 1.14
C SER A 959 26.79 -23.53 1.04
N GLY A 960 26.76 -24.66 1.77
CA GLY A 960 25.62 -25.58 1.81
C GLY A 960 24.40 -24.93 2.44
N VAL A 961 24.54 -24.38 3.65
CA VAL A 961 23.53 -23.57 4.35
C VAL A 961 22.92 -22.51 3.44
N ARG A 962 23.77 -21.72 2.77
CA ARG A 962 23.33 -20.63 1.91
C ARG A 962 22.36 -21.09 0.82
N GLN A 963 22.68 -22.20 0.15
CA GLN A 963 21.87 -22.72 -0.95
C GLN A 963 20.44 -23.02 -0.48
N SER A 964 20.30 -23.60 0.72
CA SER A 964 19.00 -23.88 1.32
C SER A 964 18.23 -22.59 1.64
N LEU A 965 18.88 -21.58 2.24
CA LEU A 965 18.24 -20.30 2.57
C LEU A 965 17.73 -19.57 1.32
N VAL A 966 18.54 -19.49 0.25
CA VAL A 966 18.14 -18.84 -1.01
C VAL A 966 17.00 -19.60 -1.68
N ALA A 967 17.01 -20.93 -1.66
CA ALA A 967 15.94 -21.72 -2.25
C ALA A 967 14.58 -21.49 -1.56
N VAL A 968 14.57 -21.27 -0.24
CA VAL A 968 13.36 -20.88 0.50
C VAL A 968 12.88 -19.49 0.07
N LEU A 969 13.76 -18.49 0.03
CA LEU A 969 13.39 -17.14 -0.44
C LEU A 969 12.84 -17.17 -1.87
N ARG A 970 13.46 -17.95 -2.77
CA ARG A 970 12.97 -18.19 -4.14
C ARG A 970 11.59 -18.84 -4.15
N GLY A 971 11.41 -19.92 -3.38
CA GLY A 971 10.17 -20.69 -3.33
C GLY A 971 8.97 -19.83 -2.94
N ILE A 972 9.16 -18.85 -2.05
CA ILE A 972 8.10 -17.93 -1.61
C ILE A 972 7.53 -17.10 -2.78
N HIS A 973 8.38 -16.62 -3.70
CA HIS A 973 7.91 -15.88 -4.88
C HIS A 973 7.01 -16.72 -5.80
N PHE A 974 7.18 -18.04 -5.82
CA PHE A 974 6.32 -18.95 -6.59
C PHE A 974 5.07 -19.36 -5.83
N MET A 975 5.21 -19.57 -4.51
CA MET A 975 4.11 -19.94 -3.61
C MET A 975 3.05 -18.84 -3.50
N GLU A 976 3.46 -17.58 -3.31
CA GLU A 976 2.55 -16.44 -3.17
C GLU A 976 2.03 -15.92 -4.53
N SER A 977 2.45 -16.51 -5.65
CA SER A 977 2.01 -16.04 -6.97
C SER A 977 0.54 -16.38 -7.24
N GLU A 978 -0.25 -15.33 -7.50
CA GLU A 978 -1.66 -15.39 -7.92
C GLU A 978 -1.83 -15.41 -9.45
N LYS A 979 -0.73 -15.35 -10.21
CA LYS A 979 -0.78 -15.14 -11.65
C LYS A 979 -1.22 -16.39 -12.40
N PRO A 980 -1.89 -16.23 -13.55
CA PRO A 980 -1.99 -17.30 -14.54
C PRO A 980 -0.59 -17.75 -14.93
N SER A 981 -0.34 -19.05 -14.85
CA SER A 981 0.86 -19.66 -15.42
C SER A 981 0.87 -19.47 -16.94
N ASP A 982 2.06 -19.45 -17.54
CA ASP A 982 2.16 -19.69 -18.98
C ASP A 982 1.91 -21.19 -19.22
N LYS A 983 1.51 -21.58 -20.43
CA LYS A 983 1.14 -22.96 -20.81
C LYS A 983 2.20 -24.00 -20.43
N TYR A 984 3.45 -23.58 -20.30
CA TYR A 984 4.60 -24.45 -20.03
C TYR A 984 5.31 -24.17 -18.69
N ASN A 985 5.07 -23.02 -18.05
CA ASN A 985 5.91 -22.55 -16.95
C ASN A 985 5.11 -21.88 -15.84
N LEU A 986 5.49 -22.18 -14.60
CA LEU A 986 5.01 -21.47 -13.41
C LEU A 986 5.59 -20.05 -13.41
N LEU A 987 4.73 -19.06 -13.17
CA LEU A 987 5.12 -17.65 -13.11
C LEU A 987 5.12 -17.13 -11.66
N PRO A 988 6.17 -16.41 -11.23
CA PRO A 988 6.27 -15.89 -9.87
C PRO A 988 5.69 -14.48 -9.70
N VAL A 989 5.53 -14.07 -8.44
CA VAL A 989 5.26 -12.68 -8.03
C VAL A 989 6.57 -11.97 -7.66
N LEU A 990 6.66 -10.66 -7.96
CA LEU A 990 7.85 -9.88 -7.61
C LEU A 990 7.91 -9.60 -6.11
N ASP A 991 6.80 -9.16 -5.53
CA ASP A 991 6.66 -8.91 -4.10
C ASP A 991 5.69 -9.94 -3.49
N PRO A 992 6.19 -10.92 -2.70
CA PRO A 992 5.33 -11.90 -2.03
C PRO A 992 4.77 -11.39 -0.68
N PHE A 993 5.08 -10.16 -0.27
CA PHE A 993 4.75 -9.58 1.03
C PHE A 993 3.86 -8.33 0.91
N ASP A 994 3.05 -8.22 -0.15
CA ASP A 994 2.10 -7.12 -0.38
C ASP A 994 1.19 -6.84 0.85
N TRP A 995 0.91 -7.87 1.66
CA TRP A 995 0.12 -7.76 2.90
C TRP A 995 0.78 -6.87 3.98
N ALA A 996 2.10 -6.73 3.97
CA ALA A 996 2.87 -5.95 4.94
C ALA A 996 2.80 -4.44 4.64
N THR A 997 2.72 -4.06 3.37
CA THR A 997 2.65 -2.66 2.92
C THR A 997 1.45 -2.42 2.00
N PRO A 998 0.21 -2.51 2.54
CA PRO A 998 -1.00 -2.29 1.74
C PRO A 998 -1.05 -0.87 1.18
N THR A 999 -1.39 -0.75 -0.10
CA THR A 999 -1.40 0.53 -0.84
C THR A 999 -2.67 1.36 -0.63
N THR A 1000 -3.70 0.81 0.02
CA THR A 1000 -4.96 1.51 0.33
C THR A 1000 -5.40 1.24 1.76
N THR A 1001 -6.16 2.17 2.35
CA THR A 1001 -6.78 2.03 3.69
C THR A 1001 -7.68 0.79 3.77
N ALA A 1002 -8.49 0.56 2.73
CA ALA A 1002 -9.37 -0.60 2.69
C ALA A 1002 -8.57 -1.93 2.63
N ALA A 1003 -7.47 -2.00 1.87
CA ALA A 1003 -6.61 -3.20 1.83
C ALA A 1003 -5.85 -3.44 3.13
N ALA A 1004 -5.64 -2.38 3.90
CA ALA A 1004 -5.14 -2.45 5.26
C ALA A 1004 -6.16 -3.04 6.25
N GLY A 1005 -7.45 -3.15 5.89
CA GLY A 1005 -8.55 -3.53 6.77
C GLY A 1005 -9.13 -2.35 7.54
N GLU A 1006 -8.91 -1.11 7.08
CA GLU A 1006 -9.32 0.11 7.77
C GLU A 1006 -10.54 0.74 7.08
N VAL A 1007 -11.54 1.16 7.87
CA VAL A 1007 -12.79 1.73 7.36
C VAL A 1007 -12.98 3.15 7.88
N GLU A 1008 -13.27 4.10 7.00
CA GLU A 1008 -13.64 5.47 7.40
C GLU A 1008 -15.03 5.45 8.04
N ILE A 1009 -15.10 5.73 9.35
CA ILE A 1009 -16.33 5.66 10.15
C ILE A 1009 -16.90 7.04 10.48
N MET A 1010 -16.08 8.08 10.46
CA MET A 1010 -16.52 9.46 10.66
C MET A 1010 -15.80 10.40 9.70
N SER A 1011 -16.51 11.40 9.18
CA SER A 1011 -15.95 12.38 8.26
C SER A 1011 -16.50 13.79 8.50
N ARG A 1012 -15.66 14.82 8.34
CA ARG A 1012 -16.07 16.24 8.39
C ARG A 1012 -15.48 16.99 7.20
N ARG A 1013 -16.01 18.20 6.94
CA ARG A 1013 -15.49 19.10 5.89
C ARG A 1013 -14.00 19.34 6.08
N GLY A 1014 -13.29 19.60 4.98
CA GLY A 1014 -11.85 19.84 4.99
C GLY A 1014 -11.01 18.56 5.12
N GLY A 1015 -11.55 17.38 4.76
CA GLY A 1015 -10.78 16.13 4.70
C GLY A 1015 -10.44 15.52 6.08
N ARG A 1016 -11.16 15.91 7.12
CA ARG A 1016 -11.00 15.41 8.49
C ARG A 1016 -11.72 14.06 8.60
N SER A 1017 -11.02 12.99 8.95
CA SER A 1017 -11.62 11.64 8.97
C SER A 1017 -11.13 10.77 10.13
N VAL A 1018 -12.00 9.91 10.64
CA VAL A 1018 -11.65 8.89 11.64
C VAL A 1018 -11.77 7.50 11.01
N LEU A 1019 -10.70 6.72 11.11
CA LEU A 1019 -10.58 5.37 10.56
C LEU A 1019 -10.65 4.33 11.69
N LEU A 1020 -11.50 3.32 11.53
CA LEU A 1020 -11.56 2.15 12.39
C LEU A 1020 -10.66 1.03 11.83
N SER A 1021 -9.71 0.57 12.64
CA SER A 1021 -8.83 -0.57 12.32
C SER A 1021 -9.49 -1.89 12.72
N VAL A 1022 -10.16 -2.54 11.77
CA VAL A 1022 -10.79 -3.85 12.01
C VAL A 1022 -9.77 -4.94 12.41
N PRO A 1023 -8.56 -5.01 11.83
CA PRO A 1023 -7.54 -5.96 12.29
C PRO A 1023 -7.16 -5.79 13.76
N ALA A 1024 -7.14 -4.55 14.27
CA ALA A 1024 -6.84 -4.30 15.68
C ALA A 1024 -7.99 -4.74 16.60
N VAL A 1025 -9.24 -4.51 16.17
CA VAL A 1025 -10.42 -5.04 16.86
C VAL A 1025 -10.39 -6.57 16.91
N LEU A 1026 -10.09 -7.24 15.80
CA LEU A 1026 -9.99 -8.69 15.76
C LEU A 1026 -8.81 -9.22 16.59
N ALA A 1027 -7.71 -8.48 16.72
CA ALA A 1027 -6.60 -8.88 17.60
C ALA A 1027 -7.01 -8.97 19.08
N HIS A 1028 -7.93 -8.10 19.56
CA HIS A 1028 -8.54 -8.26 20.89
C HIS A 1028 -9.31 -9.58 21.02
N VAL A 1029 -10.07 -9.94 19.98
CA VAL A 1029 -10.88 -11.18 19.96
C VAL A 1029 -9.99 -12.41 19.92
N THR A 1030 -9.02 -12.43 19.02
CA THR A 1030 -8.04 -13.52 18.90
C THR A 1030 -7.29 -13.70 20.22
N LYS A 1031 -6.86 -12.62 20.89
CA LYS A 1031 -6.24 -12.72 22.22
C LYS A 1031 -7.13 -13.49 23.21
N VAL A 1032 -8.44 -13.23 23.23
CA VAL A 1032 -9.37 -13.92 24.14
C VAL A 1032 -9.53 -15.39 23.77
N LEU A 1033 -9.76 -15.70 22.49
CA LEU A 1033 -10.00 -17.06 22.01
C LEU A 1033 -8.81 -18.01 22.22
N HIS A 1034 -7.60 -17.47 22.36
CA HIS A 1034 -6.36 -18.24 22.55
C HIS A 1034 -5.74 -18.14 23.95
N LYS A 1035 -6.41 -17.49 24.92
CA LYS A 1035 -5.89 -17.31 26.30
C LYS A 1035 -5.43 -18.61 26.98
N ASN A 1036 -6.03 -19.76 26.65
CA ASN A 1036 -5.68 -21.05 27.26
C ASN A 1036 -4.41 -21.69 26.67
N VAL A 1037 -3.90 -21.20 25.54
CA VAL A 1037 -2.71 -21.73 24.86
C VAL A 1037 -1.45 -20.92 25.20
N GLU A 1038 -1.59 -19.65 25.55
CA GLU A 1038 -0.47 -18.75 25.87
C GLU A 1038 0.01 -18.85 27.34
N SER A 1039 -0.72 -19.59 28.18
CA SER A 1039 -0.38 -19.88 29.59
C SER A 1039 0.05 -21.33 29.85
N ALA A 1040 0.20 -22.13 28.78
CA ALA A 1040 0.84 -23.44 28.78
C ALA A 1040 2.19 -23.31 28.08
#